data_AF-A0A5P2BQ94-F1
#
_entry.id   AF-A0A5P2BQ94-F1
#
_cell.length_a   1.000
_cell.length_b   1.000
_cell.length_c   1.000
_cell.angle_alpha   90.00
_cell.angle_beta   90.00
_cell.angle_gamma   90.00
#
_symmetry.space_group_name_H-M   'P 1'
#
loop_
_entity.id
_entity.type
_entity.pdbx_description
1 polymer ?
#
loop_
_entity_poly.entity_id
_entity_poly.type
_entity_poly.pdbx_seq_one_letter_code
_entity_poly.pdbx_strand_id
1 'polypeptide(L)'
;MGQTEPRAGHPELACGVGIWDQDVYGNHRLLVEVTDAAPAVAAELPWRRQGVSVRSVMGDVDVIVLAPSGLRVHNTVTVEATGERGRIAFEPVEGPGAYAVHYLPYAHTGKPYYPQAAYRPPTRTADPGWAHRCGLDGGGVEGAGTDGPGATGTRAGGWARLPRAEAFRYEAASALDSFAPMGFAATGAECEALREAHSGERFVVFAEDRAYPLGRYGSLPARWARTAPGAAFTGAADRGEFYAVQVGVYALADLTEVRAEVRGLPFAVRCLSTGGVDARGAAFERNVEVVEGGVTALWCGVDVPEEARSGLYEGEIAVSARGVPERTLPLRLTVRETVVEGHGAGDPARLARLRWLDSTLAQDDEVVPPFTPVEVDGQRLAILGRAVELGPDGLPHRISSAFTPSVTRADGPERELLAAPVTFGVGRTLEYGPLAVDQPGPARARWSTTATGEAVHLCLDGELESDGFLALHATLEATADTELDVRLDVPLREDIARYAMGLGLTGRACPATYDWTWDTPTRNQDACWLGDPAAGLHLSLRDEHYARPLNTNYYREKPLVTPRSWAGDGDGGVRLRTHDGVRTLTAFSGPLRLRAGESRRFTCRLLLTPFKPLDPARQLTERYFHAYASPGEVAAYGANVVNLHHATPPNPYINDPLLAAGTLRAYTDEAHRLGVRVKVYDTIRELTRHTPELPVLAALGDEIFAPGPGGGHAWLREHMGDSYVPGWVAPDVGDVAVVTSGDSRWHNSYVCGIDRLRRIVGVDGLYLDDVAYDRTTMKRVRKALARSAASAPLVDLHSCNQFRAPDGFASSANLYAELLPYVDRLWLGELFDYEGRDGADGADPAYWLVEMSGVPFGLMGEMLEGGGNPWRGLVFGMTARAPMTDVRPLWRAFDLLRLPEAEITGWWAGDPPVRTGRADVLATTWRGPGGTATALASWAPEPVEVVLGTEAGPVAAYAPAIDGFQPERSFAEGEPVPVAPGRGWLLRVDSPSADAGAATSP
;
A
#
# COMPACT_ATOMS: atom_id res chain seq x y z
N MET A 1 -45.22 3.94 12.06
CA MET A 1 -45.13 5.24 11.36
C MET A 1 -44.99 6.33 12.42
N GLY A 2 -43.78 6.52 12.93
CA GLY A 2 -43.43 7.66 13.78
C GLY A 2 -42.84 8.75 12.89
N GLN A 3 -43.17 10.00 13.17
CA GLN A 3 -42.70 11.18 12.46
C GLN A 3 -41.16 11.19 12.45
N THR A 4 -40.57 10.90 11.30
CA THR A 4 -39.15 11.16 11.02
C THR A 4 -38.99 12.67 10.84
N GLU A 5 -38.13 13.28 11.66
CA GLU A 5 -37.59 14.62 11.43
C GLU A 5 -37.16 14.78 9.95
N PRO A 6 -37.26 15.99 9.38
CA PRO A 6 -36.92 16.22 7.98
C PRO A 6 -35.47 15.78 7.75
N ARG A 7 -35.24 14.88 6.78
CA ARG A 7 -33.89 14.49 6.33
C ARG A 7 -33.14 15.78 5.99
N ALA A 8 -32.24 16.19 6.87
CA ALA A 8 -31.45 17.40 6.71
C ALA A 8 -30.48 17.19 5.54
N GLY A 9 -30.76 17.88 4.43
CA GLY A 9 -29.98 17.90 3.20
C GLY A 9 -29.39 19.29 2.97
N HIS A 10 -29.59 19.85 1.78
CA HIS A 10 -29.19 21.21 1.45
C HIS A 10 -29.98 22.23 2.29
N PRO A 11 -29.36 23.32 2.77
CA PRO A 11 -30.00 24.33 3.61
C PRO A 11 -31.25 25.01 3.00
N GLU A 12 -31.31 25.20 1.67
CA GLU A 12 -32.48 25.80 1.00
C GLU A 12 -33.30 24.80 0.16
N LEU A 13 -32.79 23.61 -0.12
CA LEU A 13 -33.32 22.77 -1.21
C LEU A 13 -33.59 21.35 -0.73
N ALA A 14 -34.59 20.69 -1.33
CA ALA A 14 -34.70 19.25 -1.20
C ALA A 14 -33.50 18.57 -1.86
N CYS A 15 -33.00 17.46 -1.29
CA CYS A 15 -31.93 16.68 -1.91
C CYS A 15 -32.45 15.40 -2.56
N GLY A 16 -31.75 14.94 -3.60
CA GLY A 16 -32.01 13.67 -4.26
C GLY A 16 -30.81 13.16 -5.04
N VAL A 17 -30.98 12.00 -5.65
CA VAL A 17 -30.09 11.45 -6.66
C VAL A 17 -30.88 11.43 -7.97
N GLY A 18 -30.27 11.84 -9.08
CA GLY A 18 -30.89 11.77 -10.40
C GLY A 18 -30.06 10.93 -11.36
N ILE A 19 -30.56 10.81 -12.60
CA ILE A 19 -29.94 9.99 -13.65
C ILE A 19 -29.68 10.89 -14.86
N TRP A 20 -28.41 10.98 -15.26
CA TRP A 20 -27.94 11.67 -16.46
C TRP A 20 -26.53 11.18 -16.80
N ASP A 21 -26.02 11.59 -17.95
CA ASP A 21 -24.64 11.34 -18.34
C ASP A 21 -23.68 12.28 -17.58
N GLN A 22 -23.01 11.76 -16.55
CA GLN A 22 -22.09 12.53 -15.71
C GLN A 22 -20.85 13.01 -16.47
N ASP A 23 -20.41 12.28 -17.51
CA ASP A 23 -19.25 12.67 -18.32
C ASP A 23 -19.60 13.84 -19.25
N VAL A 24 -20.89 14.07 -19.49
CA VAL A 24 -21.40 15.23 -20.25
C VAL A 24 -21.76 16.40 -19.35
N TYR A 25 -22.44 16.15 -18.23
CA TYR A 25 -23.08 17.20 -17.43
C TYR A 25 -22.51 17.38 -16.01
N GLY A 26 -21.50 16.60 -15.62
CA GLY A 26 -20.91 16.65 -14.28
C GLY A 26 -21.73 15.92 -13.22
N ASN A 27 -21.31 16.01 -11.96
CA ASN A 27 -21.87 15.23 -10.85
C ASN A 27 -23.09 15.89 -10.19
N HIS A 28 -23.46 17.11 -10.57
CA HIS A 28 -24.42 17.90 -9.81
C HIS A 28 -25.37 18.72 -10.68
N ARG A 29 -26.63 18.83 -10.22
CA ARG A 29 -27.62 19.75 -10.77
C ARG A 29 -28.53 20.36 -9.73
N LEU A 30 -29.08 21.53 -10.05
CA LEU A 30 -30.23 22.12 -9.37
C LEU A 30 -31.45 22.08 -10.29
N LEU A 31 -32.61 21.72 -9.74
CA LEU A 31 -33.89 21.86 -10.45
C LEU A 31 -34.52 23.21 -10.11
N VAL A 32 -34.93 23.90 -11.16
CA VAL A 32 -35.52 25.24 -11.10
C VAL A 32 -36.90 25.20 -11.74
N GLU A 33 -37.91 25.68 -11.00
CA GLU A 33 -39.29 25.76 -11.48
C GLU A 33 -39.52 27.08 -12.22
N VAL A 34 -39.98 26.98 -13.47
CA VAL A 34 -40.43 28.12 -14.28
C VAL A 34 -41.96 28.12 -14.30
N THR A 35 -42.57 29.19 -13.81
CA THR A 35 -44.05 29.30 -13.77
C THR A 35 -44.62 30.10 -14.93
N ASP A 36 -43.85 31.05 -15.47
CA ASP A 36 -44.32 32.00 -16.47
C ASP A 36 -43.64 31.76 -17.83
N ALA A 37 -44.44 31.80 -18.89
CA ALA A 37 -43.90 31.89 -20.25
C ALA A 37 -43.35 33.31 -20.49
N ALA A 38 -42.03 33.43 -20.59
CA ALA A 38 -41.34 34.70 -20.77
C ALA A 38 -40.17 34.58 -21.74
N PRO A 39 -39.74 35.67 -22.42
CA PRO A 39 -38.57 35.65 -23.30
C PRO A 39 -37.26 35.29 -22.60
N ALA A 40 -37.17 35.55 -21.29
CA ALA A 40 -36.08 35.15 -20.41
C ALA A 40 -36.58 35.09 -18.97
N VAL A 41 -36.00 34.20 -18.17
CA VAL A 41 -36.24 34.08 -16.73
C VAL A 41 -34.93 34.18 -15.96
N ALA A 42 -34.99 34.62 -14.70
CA ALA A 42 -33.86 34.76 -13.80
C ALA A 42 -33.94 33.72 -12.67
N ALA A 43 -32.88 32.93 -12.49
CA ALA A 43 -32.76 31.97 -11.41
C ALA A 43 -31.57 32.30 -10.50
N GLU A 44 -31.80 32.26 -9.20
CA GLU A 44 -30.74 32.24 -8.18
C GLU A 44 -30.56 30.80 -7.70
N LEU A 45 -29.31 30.33 -7.75
CA LEU A 45 -28.92 28.95 -7.51
C LEU A 45 -28.07 28.91 -6.24
N PRO A 46 -28.63 28.51 -5.09
CA PRO A 46 -27.85 28.39 -3.87
C PRO A 46 -27.07 27.08 -3.92
N TRP A 47 -25.93 27.05 -4.63
CA TRP A 47 -25.13 25.82 -4.74
C TRP A 47 -24.23 25.56 -3.54
N ARG A 48 -23.97 26.59 -2.71
CA ARG A 48 -23.15 26.57 -1.49
C ARG A 48 -21.91 25.68 -1.57
N ARG A 49 -21.06 25.92 -2.58
CA ARG A 49 -19.87 25.09 -2.83
C ARG A 49 -18.85 25.26 -1.70
N GLN A 50 -18.39 24.14 -1.15
CA GLN A 50 -17.14 24.10 -0.41
C GLN A 50 -16.00 24.49 -1.36
N GLY A 51 -15.00 25.23 -0.87
CA GLY A 51 -13.89 25.73 -1.70
C GLY A 51 -13.17 24.58 -2.39
N VAL A 52 -13.53 24.30 -3.65
CA VAL A 52 -12.84 23.33 -4.51
C VAL A 52 -11.48 23.93 -4.79
N SER A 53 -10.47 23.31 -4.23
CA SER A 53 -9.13 23.79 -4.45
C SER A 53 -8.45 23.00 -5.57
N VAL A 54 -8.17 23.74 -6.64
CA VAL A 54 -6.86 24.02 -7.27
C VAL A 54 -7.20 24.60 -8.66
N ARG A 55 -6.86 25.88 -8.86
CA ARG A 55 -6.71 26.56 -10.17
C ARG A 55 -7.94 26.85 -11.05
N SER A 56 -9.17 26.45 -10.71
CA SER A 56 -10.35 27.07 -11.34
C SER A 56 -10.77 28.29 -10.53
N VAL A 57 -10.53 29.48 -11.05
CA VAL A 57 -11.15 30.70 -10.52
C VAL A 57 -12.67 30.45 -10.51
N MET A 58 -13.37 30.81 -9.42
CA MET A 58 -14.79 30.48 -9.17
C MET A 58 -15.76 30.94 -10.29
N GLY A 59 -15.29 31.78 -11.23
CA GLY A 59 -15.99 32.22 -12.45
C GLY A 59 -15.68 31.42 -13.73
N ASP A 60 -14.84 30.39 -13.68
CA ASP A 60 -14.34 29.63 -14.84
C ASP A 60 -14.98 28.24 -14.99
N VAL A 61 -16.20 28.03 -14.49
CA VAL A 61 -16.88 26.73 -14.66
C VAL A 61 -18.25 26.90 -15.32
N ASP A 62 -18.51 26.07 -16.34
CA ASP A 62 -19.71 26.13 -17.16
C ASP A 62 -20.99 25.79 -16.39
N VAL A 63 -22.10 26.35 -16.85
CA VAL A 63 -23.46 26.04 -16.37
C VAL A 63 -24.30 25.63 -17.57
N ILE A 64 -24.89 24.44 -17.49
CA ILE A 64 -25.67 23.86 -18.60
C ILE A 64 -27.12 23.74 -18.15
N VAL A 65 -28.04 24.37 -18.88
CA VAL A 65 -29.48 24.29 -18.60
C VAL A 65 -30.15 23.35 -19.59
N LEU A 66 -30.92 22.40 -19.08
CA LEU A 66 -31.77 21.49 -19.85
C LEU A 66 -33.25 21.80 -19.55
N ALA A 67 -34.06 21.84 -20.60
CA ALA A 67 -35.52 21.92 -20.53
C ALA A 67 -36.12 20.59 -20.02
N PRO A 68 -37.41 20.55 -19.63
CA PRO A 68 -38.08 19.33 -19.16
C PRO A 68 -37.92 18.11 -20.09
N SER A 69 -37.86 18.32 -21.41
CA SER A 69 -37.61 17.24 -22.38
C SER A 69 -36.18 16.69 -22.42
N GLY A 70 -35.23 17.37 -21.76
CA GLY A 70 -33.78 17.14 -21.88
C GLY A 70 -33.10 18.01 -22.96
N LEU A 71 -33.84 18.85 -23.69
CA LEU A 71 -33.27 19.76 -24.68
C LEU A 71 -32.35 20.81 -24.01
N ARG A 72 -31.11 20.95 -24.50
CA ARG A 72 -30.20 22.01 -24.02
C ARG A 72 -30.71 23.39 -24.40
N VAL A 73 -30.86 24.26 -23.42
CA VAL A 73 -31.23 25.67 -23.61
C VAL A 73 -30.02 26.45 -24.11
N HIS A 74 -30.07 26.88 -25.37
CA HIS A 74 -28.98 27.62 -26.03
C HIS A 74 -28.81 29.03 -25.45
N ASN A 75 -29.90 29.74 -25.18
CA ASN A 75 -29.84 31.07 -24.59
C ASN A 75 -29.74 30.99 -23.07
N THR A 76 -28.50 30.83 -22.57
CA THR A 76 -28.16 30.84 -21.14
C THR A 76 -27.04 31.84 -20.87
N VAL A 77 -27.21 32.68 -19.86
CA VAL A 77 -26.21 33.68 -19.41
C VAL A 77 -25.98 33.53 -17.92
N THR A 78 -24.73 33.26 -17.53
CA THR A 78 -24.29 33.37 -16.14
C THR A 78 -24.02 34.84 -15.82
N VAL A 79 -24.81 35.41 -14.91
CA VAL A 79 -24.72 36.80 -14.46
C VAL A 79 -23.70 36.94 -13.33
N GLU A 80 -23.69 36.00 -12.40
CA GLU A 80 -22.79 35.96 -11.25
C GLU A 80 -22.51 34.50 -10.88
N ALA A 81 -21.27 34.17 -10.54
CA ALA A 81 -20.89 32.86 -10.02
C ALA A 81 -19.94 33.04 -8.84
N THR A 82 -20.42 32.75 -7.63
CA THR A 82 -19.65 32.82 -6.38
C THR A 82 -19.50 31.44 -5.74
N GLY A 83 -18.93 31.36 -4.54
CA GLY A 83 -18.92 30.10 -3.76
C GLY A 83 -20.31 29.76 -3.24
N GLU A 84 -21.06 30.78 -2.81
CA GLU A 84 -22.36 30.63 -2.16
C GLU A 84 -23.51 30.41 -3.15
N ARG A 85 -23.52 31.20 -4.23
CA ARG A 85 -24.62 31.23 -5.20
C ARG A 85 -24.16 31.44 -6.64
N GLY A 86 -24.97 30.96 -7.57
CA GLY A 86 -24.96 31.32 -8.98
C GLY A 86 -26.19 32.15 -9.32
N ARG A 87 -26.06 33.20 -10.14
CA ARG A 87 -27.18 33.90 -10.77
C ARG A 87 -27.11 33.68 -12.25
N ILE A 88 -28.17 33.10 -12.81
CA ILE A 88 -28.28 32.84 -14.24
C ILE A 88 -29.55 33.45 -14.81
N ALA A 89 -29.54 33.73 -16.11
CA ALA A 89 -30.74 33.98 -16.89
C ALA A 89 -30.77 33.02 -18.07
N PHE A 90 -31.94 32.49 -18.42
CA PHE A 90 -32.08 31.60 -19.57
C PHE A 90 -33.43 31.78 -20.27
N GLU A 91 -33.49 31.37 -21.55
CA GLU A 91 -34.73 31.32 -22.33
C GLU A 91 -35.50 30.04 -22.00
N PRO A 92 -36.72 30.10 -21.42
CA PRO A 92 -37.53 28.91 -21.15
C PRO A 92 -38.17 28.39 -22.45
N VAL A 93 -37.38 27.71 -23.28
CA VAL A 93 -37.76 27.27 -24.64
C VAL A 93 -38.97 26.34 -24.70
N GLU A 94 -39.37 25.73 -23.57
CA GLU A 94 -40.55 24.86 -23.45
C GLU A 94 -41.65 25.47 -22.56
N GLY A 95 -41.53 26.76 -22.21
CA GLY A 95 -42.46 27.44 -21.32
C GLY A 95 -42.34 26.94 -19.87
N PRO A 96 -43.44 26.97 -19.10
CA PRO A 96 -43.44 26.55 -17.68
C PRO A 96 -43.05 25.09 -17.47
N GLY A 97 -42.32 24.81 -16.39
CA GLY A 97 -41.91 23.47 -15.97
C GLY A 97 -40.57 23.48 -15.21
N ALA A 98 -40.10 22.27 -14.88
CA ALA A 98 -38.85 22.06 -14.16
C ALA A 98 -37.65 21.98 -15.13
N TYR A 99 -36.75 22.96 -15.04
CA TYR A 99 -35.49 22.99 -15.80
C TYR A 99 -34.35 22.45 -14.93
N ALA A 100 -33.47 21.66 -15.53
CA ALA A 100 -32.30 21.11 -14.86
C ALA A 100 -31.06 21.96 -15.15
N VAL A 101 -30.48 22.54 -14.09
CA VAL A 101 -29.29 23.39 -14.17
C VAL A 101 -28.09 22.61 -13.64
N HIS A 102 -27.28 22.08 -14.55
CA HIS A 102 -26.05 21.36 -14.26
C HIS A 102 -24.88 22.32 -14.02
N TYR A 103 -24.05 22.01 -13.03
CA TYR A 103 -22.87 22.79 -12.67
C TYR A 103 -21.70 21.86 -12.34
N LEU A 104 -20.47 22.39 -12.45
CA LEU A 104 -19.23 21.59 -12.40
C LEU A 104 -19.15 20.49 -13.49
N PRO A 105 -19.55 20.74 -14.76
CA PRO A 105 -19.33 19.76 -15.81
C PRO A 105 -17.83 19.57 -16.05
N TYR A 106 -17.40 18.32 -16.19
CA TYR A 106 -16.01 17.95 -16.43
C TYR A 106 -15.86 17.05 -17.66
N ALA A 107 -14.62 16.74 -17.99
CA ALA A 107 -14.23 15.61 -18.82
C ALA A 107 -13.01 14.94 -18.18
N HIS A 108 -12.97 13.60 -18.19
CA HIS A 108 -11.74 12.89 -17.83
C HIS A 108 -10.79 12.83 -19.02
N THR A 109 -9.53 13.14 -18.76
CA THR A 109 -8.42 13.04 -19.71
C THR A 109 -7.38 12.06 -19.17
N GLY A 110 -6.43 11.62 -20.00
CA GLY A 110 -5.39 10.67 -19.56
C GLY A 110 -5.78 9.20 -19.68
N LYS A 111 -5.09 8.32 -18.95
CA LYS A 111 -5.34 6.88 -18.98
C LYS A 111 -6.60 6.53 -18.18
N PRO A 112 -7.40 5.52 -18.57
CA PRO A 112 -8.63 5.15 -17.86
C PRO A 112 -8.43 4.84 -16.37
N TYR A 113 -7.30 4.24 -16.01
CA TYR A 113 -6.97 3.86 -14.63
C TYR A 113 -6.32 4.98 -13.80
N TYR A 114 -5.94 6.09 -14.47
CA TYR A 114 -5.35 7.29 -13.87
C TYR A 114 -5.91 8.56 -14.53
N PRO A 115 -7.24 8.78 -14.48
CA PRO A 115 -7.88 9.88 -15.18
C PRO A 115 -7.59 11.21 -14.49
N GLN A 116 -7.57 12.29 -15.27
CA GLN A 116 -7.48 13.66 -14.80
C GLN A 116 -8.74 14.42 -15.19
N ALA A 117 -9.52 14.86 -14.20
CA ALA A 117 -10.72 15.66 -14.41
C ALA A 117 -10.37 17.09 -14.78
N ALA A 118 -10.83 17.53 -15.94
CA ALA A 118 -10.78 18.91 -16.40
C ALA A 118 -12.20 19.51 -16.39
N TYR A 119 -12.45 20.47 -15.49
CA TYR A 119 -13.72 21.20 -15.46
C TYR A 119 -13.83 22.13 -16.67
N ARG A 120 -15.03 22.21 -17.25
CA ARG A 120 -15.25 22.97 -18.48
C ARG A 120 -15.34 24.47 -18.20
N PRO A 121 -14.64 25.31 -18.96
CA PRO A 121 -14.79 26.76 -18.85
C PRO A 121 -16.19 27.22 -19.31
N PRO A 122 -16.65 28.42 -18.93
CA PRO A 122 -17.98 28.89 -19.28
C PRO A 122 -18.16 29.01 -20.79
N THR A 123 -19.21 28.37 -21.32
CA THR A 123 -19.50 28.40 -22.75
C THR A 123 -20.48 29.54 -23.03
N ARG A 124 -20.06 30.54 -23.82
CA ARG A 124 -20.97 31.59 -24.32
C ARG A 124 -21.87 31.01 -25.40
N THR A 125 -23.04 30.55 -24.98
CA THR A 125 -24.07 29.97 -25.87
C THR A 125 -25.14 31.00 -26.25
N ALA A 126 -25.44 31.98 -25.41
CA ALA A 126 -26.51 32.93 -25.71
C ALA A 126 -26.29 33.79 -26.97
N ASP A 127 -27.36 33.92 -27.77
CA ASP A 127 -27.42 34.84 -28.89
C ASP A 127 -27.25 36.28 -28.38
N PRO A 128 -26.29 37.06 -28.92
CA PRO A 128 -26.05 38.44 -28.47
C PRO A 128 -27.28 39.34 -28.61
N GLY A 129 -28.11 39.12 -29.64
CA GLY A 129 -29.35 39.87 -29.84
C GLY A 129 -30.41 39.54 -28.80
N TRP A 130 -30.55 38.27 -28.40
CA TRP A 130 -31.40 37.86 -27.29
C TRP A 130 -30.92 38.47 -25.97
N ALA A 131 -29.63 38.41 -25.67
CA ALA A 131 -29.05 38.97 -24.46
C ALA A 131 -29.31 40.49 -24.37
N HIS A 132 -29.11 41.22 -25.48
CA HIS A 132 -29.41 42.65 -25.57
C HIS A 132 -30.89 42.95 -25.29
N ARG A 133 -31.82 42.24 -25.95
CA ARG A 133 -33.28 42.44 -25.76
C ARG A 133 -33.72 42.17 -24.32
N CYS A 134 -33.05 41.26 -23.63
CA CYS A 134 -33.35 40.92 -22.24
C CYS A 134 -32.60 41.81 -21.23
N GLY A 135 -31.82 42.80 -21.70
CA GLY A 135 -31.07 43.71 -20.84
C GLY A 135 -29.87 43.06 -20.14
N LEU A 136 -29.27 42.03 -20.74
CA LEU A 136 -28.16 41.24 -20.17
C LEU A 136 -26.78 41.64 -20.72
N ASP A 137 -26.67 42.81 -21.35
CA ASP A 137 -25.46 43.30 -22.00
C ASP A 137 -24.44 43.94 -21.05
N GLY A 138 -23.14 43.78 -21.37
CA GLY A 138 -22.02 44.48 -20.73
C GLY A 138 -20.97 43.57 -20.08
N GLY A 139 -19.71 43.69 -20.54
CA GLY A 139 -18.46 43.30 -19.87
C GLY A 139 -17.98 41.85 -20.04
N GLY A 140 -16.79 41.66 -20.63
CA GLY A 140 -16.09 40.38 -20.65
C GLY A 140 -15.62 39.94 -19.26
N VAL A 141 -15.07 38.73 -19.17
CA VAL A 141 -14.32 38.28 -17.99
C VAL A 141 -13.11 39.21 -17.87
N GLU A 142 -13.08 40.10 -16.87
CA GLU A 142 -11.92 40.96 -16.62
C GLU A 142 -10.79 40.12 -16.00
N GLY A 143 -9.80 39.80 -16.83
CA GLY A 143 -8.43 39.57 -16.41
C GLY A 143 -7.56 40.74 -16.86
N ALA A 144 -6.98 41.46 -15.88
CA ALA A 144 -5.86 42.41 -15.97
C ALA A 144 -5.91 43.62 -16.95
N GLY A 145 -6.15 44.81 -16.37
CA GLY A 145 -5.48 46.07 -16.74
C GLY A 145 -6.18 46.99 -17.75
N THR A 146 -6.78 48.08 -17.27
CA THR A 146 -6.45 49.51 -17.54
C THR A 146 -7.60 50.42 -17.15
N ASP A 147 -7.26 51.52 -16.49
CA ASP A 147 -8.17 52.52 -15.91
C ASP A 147 -8.99 53.29 -16.94
N GLY A 148 -10.31 53.38 -16.71
CA GLY A 148 -11.21 54.32 -17.39
C GLY A 148 -12.57 54.41 -16.68
N PRO A 149 -13.07 55.59 -16.28
CA PRO A 149 -14.31 55.70 -15.53
C PRO A 149 -15.52 55.83 -16.47
N GLY A 150 -16.46 54.88 -16.40
CA GLY A 150 -17.83 55.10 -16.88
C GLY A 150 -18.47 53.93 -17.63
N ALA A 151 -19.11 53.01 -16.89
CA ALA A 151 -20.35 52.28 -17.24
C ALA A 151 -20.53 51.05 -16.31
N THR A 152 -20.61 51.26 -15.00
CA THR A 152 -20.78 50.20 -13.99
C THR A 152 -22.26 50.01 -13.65
N GLY A 153 -23.03 49.21 -14.42
CA GLY A 153 -24.40 48.91 -13.98
C GLY A 153 -25.35 48.03 -14.80
N THR A 154 -24.97 47.43 -15.93
CA THR A 154 -26.00 46.92 -16.87
C THR A 154 -26.47 45.47 -16.65
N ARG A 155 -25.62 44.49 -16.31
CA ARG A 155 -26.06 43.07 -16.15
C ARG A 155 -26.97 42.81 -14.94
N ALA A 156 -26.59 43.31 -13.76
CA ALA A 156 -27.35 43.05 -12.54
C ALA A 156 -28.73 43.76 -12.53
N GLY A 157 -28.80 44.95 -13.13
CA GLY A 157 -30.05 45.73 -13.25
C GLY A 157 -31.07 45.13 -14.22
N GLY A 158 -30.62 44.48 -15.30
CA GLY A 158 -31.49 43.76 -16.23
C GLY A 158 -31.99 42.43 -15.64
N TRP A 159 -31.10 41.65 -15.03
CA TRP A 159 -31.46 40.38 -14.38
C TRP A 159 -32.53 40.54 -13.31
N ALA A 160 -32.47 41.59 -12.50
CA ALA A 160 -33.44 41.86 -11.44
C ALA A 160 -34.86 42.16 -11.93
N ARG A 161 -35.05 42.46 -13.23
CA ARG A 161 -36.36 42.77 -13.84
C ARG A 161 -37.00 41.56 -14.53
N LEU A 162 -36.27 40.46 -14.70
CA LEU A 162 -36.78 39.24 -15.33
C LEU A 162 -37.74 38.49 -14.39
N PRO A 163 -38.75 37.78 -14.91
CA PRO A 163 -39.55 36.82 -14.14
C PRO A 163 -38.66 35.80 -13.43
N ARG A 164 -39.06 35.40 -12.22
CA ARG A 164 -38.27 34.51 -11.37
C ARG A 164 -38.52 33.05 -11.68
N ALA A 165 -37.44 32.28 -11.71
CA ALA A 165 -37.47 30.83 -11.69
C ALA A 165 -36.83 30.37 -10.37
N GLU A 166 -37.54 29.55 -9.60
CA GLU A 166 -37.18 29.23 -8.21
C GLU A 166 -36.50 27.87 -8.13
N ALA A 167 -35.29 27.83 -7.56
CA ALA A 167 -34.61 26.57 -7.29
C ALA A 167 -35.33 25.82 -6.15
N PHE A 168 -35.66 24.54 -6.35
CA PHE A 168 -36.39 23.75 -5.34
C PHE A 168 -35.71 22.43 -4.97
N ARG A 169 -34.73 21.96 -5.76
CA ARG A 169 -34.05 20.68 -5.51
C ARG A 169 -32.59 20.68 -5.95
N TYR A 170 -31.72 20.08 -5.13
CA TYR A 170 -30.38 19.64 -5.50
C TYR A 170 -30.38 18.14 -5.80
N GLU A 171 -29.74 17.73 -6.89
CA GLU A 171 -29.53 16.33 -7.20
C GLU A 171 -28.06 16.05 -7.52
N ALA A 172 -27.55 14.94 -7.01
CA ALA A 172 -26.23 14.38 -7.35
C ALA A 172 -26.37 13.16 -8.28
N ALA A 173 -25.30 12.83 -9.02
CA ALA A 173 -25.28 11.67 -9.91
C ALA A 173 -25.36 10.34 -9.14
N SER A 174 -24.83 10.31 -7.91
CA SER A 174 -24.98 9.21 -6.97
C SER A 174 -24.96 9.69 -5.52
N ALA A 175 -25.23 8.78 -4.58
CA ALA A 175 -25.08 9.07 -3.16
C ALA A 175 -23.61 9.35 -2.76
N LEU A 176 -22.63 8.74 -3.45
CA LEU A 176 -21.21 8.95 -3.19
C LEU A 176 -20.71 10.29 -3.73
N ASP A 177 -21.31 10.79 -4.81
CA ASP A 177 -20.95 12.08 -5.38
C ASP A 177 -21.65 13.25 -4.67
N SER A 178 -22.65 12.97 -3.82
CA SER A 178 -23.44 14.01 -3.14
C SER A 178 -22.62 14.84 -2.16
N PHE A 179 -22.80 16.17 -2.20
CA PHE A 179 -22.30 17.08 -1.16
C PHE A 179 -23.18 17.07 0.11
N ALA A 180 -24.41 16.58 0.03
CA ALA A 180 -25.32 16.66 1.16
C ALA A 180 -24.91 15.71 2.32
N PRO A 181 -25.05 16.15 3.59
CA PRO A 181 -25.39 17.50 4.03
C PRO A 181 -24.17 18.37 4.38
N MET A 182 -23.00 17.77 4.61
CA MET A 182 -21.84 18.45 5.19
C MET A 182 -21.00 19.23 4.16
N GLY A 183 -21.11 18.87 2.89
CA GLY A 183 -20.39 19.48 1.76
C GLY A 183 -21.00 20.79 1.24
N PHE A 184 -21.95 21.39 1.96
CA PHE A 184 -22.47 22.73 1.64
C PHE A 184 -21.93 23.78 2.61
N ALA A 185 -21.32 24.83 2.09
CA ALA A 185 -20.72 25.91 2.89
C ALA A 185 -21.76 26.88 3.46
N ALA A 186 -21.49 27.40 4.66
CA ALA A 186 -22.18 28.55 5.23
C ALA A 186 -21.91 29.80 4.40
N THR A 187 -22.87 30.71 4.33
CA THR A 187 -22.66 32.01 3.67
C THR A 187 -21.79 32.93 4.53
N GLY A 188 -21.22 33.97 3.93
CA GLY A 188 -20.52 35.03 4.63
C GLY A 188 -21.38 35.68 5.70
N ALA A 189 -22.66 35.93 5.40
CA ALA A 189 -23.62 36.46 6.36
C ALA A 189 -23.89 35.50 7.54
N GLU A 190 -24.00 34.18 7.28
CA GLU A 190 -24.13 33.18 8.34
C GLU A 190 -22.86 33.11 9.21
N CYS A 191 -21.67 33.21 8.61
CA CYS A 191 -20.40 33.24 9.34
C CYS A 191 -20.25 34.53 10.17
N GLU A 192 -20.59 35.69 9.62
CA GLU A 192 -20.56 36.98 10.30
C GLU A 192 -21.52 37.01 11.49
N ALA A 193 -22.77 36.55 11.29
CA ALA A 193 -23.74 36.45 12.37
C ALA A 193 -23.24 35.56 13.52
N LEU A 194 -22.59 34.45 13.20
CA LEU A 194 -22.00 33.56 14.20
C LEU A 194 -20.82 34.24 14.95
N ARG A 195 -19.94 34.95 14.24
CA ARG A 195 -18.83 35.71 14.86
C ARG A 195 -19.34 36.82 15.76
N GLU A 196 -20.37 37.55 15.35
CA GLU A 196 -20.98 38.63 16.14
C GLU A 196 -21.62 38.07 17.42
N ALA A 197 -22.39 36.98 17.30
CA ALA A 197 -23.05 36.33 18.43
C ALA A 197 -22.06 35.77 19.47
N HIS A 198 -20.84 35.41 19.05
CA HIS A 198 -19.80 34.80 19.88
C HIS A 198 -18.50 35.62 19.95
N SER A 199 -18.59 36.95 19.84
CA SER A 199 -17.43 37.86 19.78
C SER A 199 -16.48 37.83 20.99
N GLY A 200 -16.92 37.31 22.13
CA GLY A 200 -16.08 37.08 23.32
C GLY A 200 -15.37 35.72 23.35
N GLU A 201 -15.58 34.88 22.33
CA GLU A 201 -15.07 33.53 22.25
C GLU A 201 -13.98 33.41 21.20
N ARG A 202 -13.04 32.48 21.41
CA ARG A 202 -11.95 32.20 20.45
C ARG A 202 -12.33 31.10 19.48
N PHE A 203 -13.31 30.27 19.83
CA PHE A 203 -13.86 29.21 19.01
C PHE A 203 -15.23 28.81 19.53
N VAL A 204 -16.02 28.16 18.67
CA VAL A 204 -17.30 27.54 19.02
C VAL A 204 -17.31 26.07 18.61
N VAL A 205 -18.16 25.28 19.25
CA VAL A 205 -18.22 23.82 19.07
C VAL A 205 -19.60 23.34 18.67
N PHE A 206 -19.64 22.28 17.87
CA PHE A 206 -20.85 21.61 17.38
C PHE A 206 -20.71 20.11 17.60
N ALA A 207 -21.79 19.43 18.00
CA ALA A 207 -21.81 17.98 18.00
C ALA A 207 -22.60 17.46 16.81
N GLU A 208 -22.17 16.35 16.23
CA GLU A 208 -22.80 15.78 15.05
C GLU A 208 -22.76 14.25 15.09
N ASP A 209 -23.78 13.62 14.52
CA ASP A 209 -23.87 12.17 14.46
C ASP A 209 -22.90 11.59 13.43
N ARG A 210 -22.40 10.38 13.70
CA ARG A 210 -21.52 9.64 12.78
C ARG A 210 -22.09 9.44 11.38
N ALA A 211 -23.40 9.54 11.20
CA ALA A 211 -24.05 9.49 9.88
C ALA A 211 -23.71 10.71 8.99
N TYR A 212 -23.15 11.78 9.56
CA TYR A 212 -22.84 13.03 8.86
C TYR A 212 -21.38 13.47 9.13
N PRO A 213 -20.38 12.67 8.74
CA PRO A 213 -19.00 13.00 8.98
C PRO A 213 -18.58 14.25 8.18
N LEU A 214 -17.86 15.16 8.83
CA LEU A 214 -17.13 16.24 8.18
C LEU A 214 -15.89 15.61 7.53
N GLY A 215 -15.82 15.66 6.20
CA GLY A 215 -14.61 15.32 5.45
C GLY A 215 -13.53 16.40 5.57
N ARG A 216 -12.71 16.56 4.53
CA ARG A 216 -11.61 17.55 4.52
C ARG A 216 -12.05 18.94 4.02
N TYR A 217 -13.23 19.40 4.43
CA TYR A 217 -13.75 20.71 4.04
C TYR A 217 -13.11 21.82 4.89
N GLY A 218 -12.66 22.90 4.24
CA GLY A 218 -12.01 24.02 4.91
C GLY A 218 -12.96 25.13 5.39
N SER A 219 -14.21 25.13 4.95
CA SER A 219 -15.20 26.16 5.31
C SER A 219 -16.31 25.61 6.21
N LEU A 220 -16.81 26.44 7.11
CA LEU A 220 -17.92 26.11 8.03
C LEU A 220 -19.10 25.53 7.25
N PRO A 221 -19.57 24.30 7.55
CA PRO A 221 -20.76 23.74 6.93
C PRO A 221 -22.01 24.55 7.26
N ALA A 222 -22.89 24.76 6.28
CA ALA A 222 -24.16 25.47 6.46
C ALA A 222 -25.03 24.84 7.55
N ARG A 223 -24.98 23.50 7.68
CA ARG A 223 -25.68 22.75 8.72
C ARG A 223 -25.27 23.19 10.13
N TRP A 224 -23.98 23.38 10.37
CA TRP A 224 -23.48 23.84 11.67
C TRP A 224 -23.77 25.33 11.89
N ALA A 225 -23.60 26.17 10.88
CA ALA A 225 -23.90 27.60 10.98
C ALA A 225 -25.38 27.90 11.35
N ARG A 226 -26.29 26.96 11.07
CA ARG A 226 -27.72 27.06 11.40
C ARG A 226 -28.13 26.34 12.68
N THR A 227 -27.18 25.72 13.37
CA THR A 227 -27.40 25.03 14.63
C THR A 227 -26.86 25.88 15.77
N ALA A 228 -27.52 25.84 16.94
CA ALA A 228 -27.00 26.52 18.12
C ALA A 228 -25.67 25.90 18.56
N PRO A 229 -24.56 26.66 18.62
CA PRO A 229 -23.31 26.12 19.14
C PRO A 229 -23.44 25.64 20.58
N GLY A 230 -22.74 24.56 20.92
CA GLY A 230 -22.80 23.94 22.25
C GLY A 230 -24.11 23.18 22.56
N ALA A 231 -25.00 22.99 21.58
CA ALA A 231 -26.20 22.17 21.76
C ALA A 231 -25.86 20.74 22.20
N ALA A 232 -26.74 20.14 23.01
CA ALA A 232 -26.56 18.79 23.53
C ALA A 232 -26.59 17.74 22.39
N PHE A 233 -25.62 16.82 22.39
CA PHE A 233 -25.64 15.65 21.54
C PHE A 233 -26.55 14.57 22.14
N THR A 234 -27.38 13.95 21.30
CA THR A 234 -28.18 12.78 21.69
C THR A 234 -27.94 11.65 20.69
N GLY A 235 -27.44 10.51 21.18
CA GLY A 235 -27.14 9.32 20.38
C GLY A 235 -27.74 8.06 20.98
N ALA A 236 -27.71 6.97 20.21
CA ALA A 236 -28.17 5.67 20.67
C ALA A 236 -27.22 4.56 20.23
N ALA A 237 -26.68 3.82 21.21
CA ALA A 237 -25.79 2.69 21.01
C ALA A 237 -26.46 1.39 21.46
N ASP A 238 -26.07 0.28 20.86
CA ASP A 238 -26.36 -1.06 21.34
C ASP A 238 -25.25 -1.50 22.33
N ARG A 239 -25.54 -2.52 23.16
CA ARG A 239 -24.52 -3.12 24.04
C ARG A 239 -23.42 -3.77 23.21
N GLY A 240 -22.17 -3.63 23.65
CA GLY A 240 -20.99 -4.14 22.94
C GLY A 240 -20.48 -3.19 21.84
N GLU A 241 -21.23 -2.17 21.45
CA GLU A 241 -20.90 -1.29 20.32
C GLU A 241 -19.73 -0.34 20.58
N PHE A 242 -18.91 -0.09 19.56
CA PHE A 242 -18.06 1.09 19.48
C PHE A 242 -18.85 2.25 18.84
N TYR A 243 -19.23 3.24 19.66
CA TYR A 243 -20.02 4.37 19.21
C TYR A 243 -19.12 5.57 18.89
N ALA A 244 -19.05 5.96 17.61
CA ALA A 244 -18.33 7.13 17.16
C ALA A 244 -19.20 8.39 17.26
N VAL A 245 -18.62 9.50 17.74
CA VAL A 245 -19.24 10.82 17.80
C VAL A 245 -18.27 11.87 17.27
N GLN A 246 -18.81 12.83 16.51
CA GLN A 246 -18.06 13.94 15.95
C GLN A 246 -18.29 15.22 16.75
N VAL A 247 -17.22 15.96 16.99
CA VAL A 247 -17.25 17.33 17.48
C VAL A 247 -16.59 18.26 16.48
N GLY A 248 -17.39 19.14 15.89
CA GLY A 248 -16.93 20.24 15.06
C GLY A 248 -16.35 21.37 15.88
N VAL A 249 -15.23 21.93 15.42
CA VAL A 249 -14.61 23.14 15.99
C VAL A 249 -14.53 24.19 14.89
N TYR A 250 -15.12 25.36 15.13
CA TYR A 250 -15.00 26.54 14.26
C TYR A 250 -14.18 27.61 14.98
N ALA A 251 -13.05 27.99 14.38
CA ALA A 251 -12.11 28.93 14.95
C ALA A 251 -12.53 30.38 14.67
N LEU A 252 -12.70 31.16 15.73
CA LEU A 252 -12.92 32.62 15.66
C LEU A 252 -11.60 33.39 15.82
N ALA A 253 -10.53 32.70 16.18
CA ALA A 253 -9.15 33.13 16.21
C ALA A 253 -8.25 31.89 16.03
N ASP A 254 -6.98 32.07 15.69
CA ASP A 254 -6.03 30.95 15.58
C ASP A 254 -5.97 30.11 16.86
N LEU A 255 -6.06 28.79 16.70
CA LEU A 255 -6.02 27.79 17.76
C LEU A 255 -4.84 26.83 17.57
N THR A 256 -4.19 26.49 18.67
CA THR A 256 -3.12 25.48 18.73
C THR A 256 -3.41 24.47 19.84
N GLU A 257 -2.94 23.24 19.68
CA GLU A 257 -3.19 22.12 20.57
C GLU A 257 -4.68 21.91 20.91
N VAL A 258 -5.52 21.92 19.88
CA VAL A 258 -6.95 21.63 20.06
C VAL A 258 -7.14 20.18 20.47
N ARG A 259 -7.81 19.95 21.60
CA ARG A 259 -8.07 18.62 22.16
C ARG A 259 -9.55 18.43 22.48
N ALA A 260 -10.03 17.18 22.40
CA ALA A 260 -11.38 16.79 22.84
C ALA A 260 -11.31 15.63 23.84
N GLU A 261 -12.17 15.68 24.86
CA GLU A 261 -12.30 14.66 25.88
C GLU A 261 -13.79 14.43 26.18
N VAL A 262 -14.20 13.17 26.36
CA VAL A 262 -15.56 12.85 26.83
C VAL A 262 -15.49 12.49 28.32
N ARG A 263 -16.29 13.17 29.14
CA ARG A 263 -16.31 13.02 30.60
C ARG A 263 -17.70 12.56 31.08
N GLY A 264 -17.76 11.95 32.26
CA GLY A 264 -19.01 11.58 32.93
C GLY A 264 -19.67 10.27 32.50
N LEU A 265 -19.27 9.68 31.36
CA LEU A 265 -19.71 8.33 30.98
C LEU A 265 -18.94 7.25 31.75
N PRO A 266 -19.57 6.15 32.17
CA PRO A 266 -18.92 5.03 32.85
C PRO A 266 -18.25 4.04 31.88
N PHE A 267 -17.86 4.50 30.70
CA PHE A 267 -17.36 3.69 29.59
C PHE A 267 -15.95 4.11 29.21
N ALA A 268 -15.19 3.23 28.54
CA ALA A 268 -13.91 3.61 27.99
C ALA A 268 -14.13 4.54 26.79
N VAL A 269 -13.42 5.68 26.77
CA VAL A 269 -13.50 6.66 25.68
C VAL A 269 -12.11 7.04 25.21
N ARG A 270 -11.99 7.30 23.91
CA ARG A 270 -10.76 7.76 23.26
C ARG A 270 -11.06 8.84 22.23
N CYS A 271 -10.18 9.81 22.08
CA CYS A 271 -10.22 10.79 20.99
C CYS A 271 -9.25 10.36 19.89
N LEU A 272 -9.78 9.95 18.74
CA LEU A 272 -9.01 9.48 17.60
C LEU A 272 -8.26 10.63 16.92
N SER A 273 -8.74 11.87 17.00
CA SER A 273 -8.12 13.00 16.30
C SER A 273 -6.87 13.56 16.99
N THR A 274 -6.69 13.33 18.29
CA THR A 274 -5.64 13.99 19.09
C THR A 274 -4.50 13.05 19.50
N GLY A 275 -4.57 11.79 19.14
CA GLY A 275 -3.56 10.78 19.47
C GLY A 275 -4.07 9.38 19.15
N GLY A 276 -3.27 8.39 19.53
CA GLY A 276 -3.59 6.99 19.31
C GLY A 276 -2.41 6.08 19.52
N VAL A 277 -2.50 4.89 18.93
CA VAL A 277 -1.42 3.90 18.88
C VAL A 277 -0.96 3.73 17.44
N ASP A 278 0.35 3.83 17.19
CA ASP A 278 0.92 3.68 15.85
C ASP A 278 0.95 2.19 15.40
N ALA A 279 1.44 1.93 14.17
CA ALA A 279 1.55 0.57 13.63
C ALA A 279 2.55 -0.34 14.37
N ARG A 280 3.40 0.26 15.22
CA ARG A 280 4.45 -0.41 16.00
C ARG A 280 4.03 -0.65 17.45
N GLY A 281 2.84 -0.17 17.84
CA GLY A 281 2.30 -0.30 19.19
C GLY A 281 2.70 0.84 20.13
N ALA A 282 3.35 1.90 19.62
CA ALA A 282 3.73 3.06 20.42
C ALA A 282 2.59 4.08 20.48
N ALA A 283 2.35 4.63 21.67
CA ALA A 283 1.40 5.73 21.84
C ALA A 283 1.97 7.02 21.23
N PHE A 284 1.10 7.82 20.62
CA PHE A 284 1.45 9.13 20.09
C PHE A 284 0.37 10.17 20.39
N GLU A 285 0.78 11.43 20.42
CA GLU A 285 -0.11 12.58 20.46
C GLU A 285 -0.05 13.34 19.13
N ARG A 286 -1.13 14.05 18.81
CA ARG A 286 -1.19 14.95 17.66
C ARG A 286 -1.54 16.35 18.10
N ASN A 287 -0.78 17.30 17.58
CA ASN A 287 -1.13 18.70 17.65
C ASN A 287 -2.15 19.00 16.54
N VAL A 288 -3.36 19.37 16.92
CA VAL A 288 -4.39 19.86 16.00
C VAL A 288 -4.40 21.37 16.06
N GLU A 289 -4.22 22.00 14.90
CA GLU A 289 -4.22 23.45 14.73
C GLU A 289 -5.37 23.86 13.82
N VAL A 290 -5.99 25.00 14.12
CA VAL A 290 -7.10 25.54 13.33
C VAL A 290 -6.90 27.03 13.20
N VAL A 291 -6.73 27.50 11.97
CA VAL A 291 -6.58 28.94 11.67
C VAL A 291 -7.92 29.66 11.81
N GLU A 292 -7.89 30.97 12.07
CA GLU A 292 -9.08 31.81 12.12
C GLU A 292 -9.97 31.62 10.88
N GLY A 293 -11.27 31.41 11.11
CA GLY A 293 -12.24 31.12 10.06
C GLY A 293 -12.20 29.69 9.51
N GLY A 294 -11.25 28.87 9.96
CA GLY A 294 -11.15 27.45 9.64
C GLY A 294 -12.08 26.58 10.48
N VAL A 295 -12.30 25.36 10.00
CA VAL A 295 -13.12 24.33 10.64
C VAL A 295 -12.35 23.01 10.71
N THR A 296 -12.56 22.24 11.77
CA THR A 296 -12.08 20.85 11.86
C THR A 296 -13.08 19.97 12.61
N ALA A 297 -12.94 18.66 12.49
CA ALA A 297 -13.71 17.67 13.23
C ALA A 297 -12.80 16.81 14.11
N LEU A 298 -13.16 16.73 15.39
CA LEU A 298 -12.56 15.84 16.37
C LEU A 298 -13.47 14.63 16.57
N TRP A 299 -12.91 13.43 16.48
CA TRP A 299 -13.66 12.19 16.57
C TRP A 299 -13.37 11.46 17.87
N CYS A 300 -14.42 11.19 18.64
CA CYS A 300 -14.35 10.40 19.86
C CYS A 300 -15.06 9.06 19.67
N GLY A 301 -14.51 8.00 20.26
CA GLY A 301 -15.09 6.66 20.27
C GLY A 301 -15.40 6.19 21.69
N VAL A 302 -16.64 5.76 21.92
CA VAL A 302 -17.11 5.22 23.20
C VAL A 302 -17.27 3.71 23.06
N ASP A 303 -16.49 2.92 23.82
CA ASP A 303 -16.67 1.47 23.91
C ASP A 303 -17.77 1.16 24.92
N VAL A 304 -18.97 0.86 24.43
CA VAL A 304 -20.10 0.42 25.27
C VAL A 304 -19.91 -1.08 25.57
N PRO A 305 -19.72 -1.49 26.84
CA PRO A 305 -19.54 -2.91 27.16
C PRO A 305 -20.78 -3.75 26.81
N GLU A 306 -20.59 -5.05 26.54
CA GLU A 306 -21.71 -5.98 26.29
C GLU A 306 -22.62 -6.10 27.52
N GLU A 307 -22.05 -5.96 28.71
CA GLU A 307 -22.72 -6.03 30.00
C GLU A 307 -23.31 -4.68 30.49
N ALA A 308 -23.20 -3.61 29.69
CA ALA A 308 -23.74 -2.31 30.05
C ALA A 308 -25.25 -2.39 30.34
N ARG A 309 -25.75 -1.68 31.36
CA ARG A 309 -27.21 -1.61 31.58
C ARG A 309 -27.85 -0.81 30.45
N SER A 310 -29.06 -1.18 30.06
CA SER A 310 -29.83 -0.35 29.13
C SER A 310 -30.31 0.91 29.86
N GLY A 311 -30.48 1.99 29.10
CA GLY A 311 -30.96 3.26 29.64
C GLY A 311 -30.15 4.46 29.16
N LEU A 312 -30.47 5.62 29.72
CA LEU A 312 -29.82 6.88 29.42
C LEU A 312 -28.55 7.03 30.27
N TYR A 313 -27.44 7.33 29.60
CA TYR A 313 -26.19 7.76 30.20
C TYR A 313 -25.93 9.21 29.82
N GLU A 314 -25.55 10.02 30.80
CA GLU A 314 -25.26 11.45 30.61
C GLU A 314 -23.79 11.72 30.90
N GLY A 315 -23.18 12.54 30.05
CA GLY A 315 -21.82 13.02 30.17
C GLY A 315 -21.67 14.36 29.46
N GLU A 316 -20.44 14.74 29.15
CA GLU A 316 -20.12 15.95 28.39
C GLU A 316 -18.94 15.71 27.46
N ILE A 317 -18.87 16.47 26.37
CA ILE A 317 -17.68 16.56 25.53
C ILE A 317 -17.03 17.91 25.76
N ALA A 318 -15.79 17.88 26.22
CA ALA A 318 -14.97 19.05 26.53
C ALA A 318 -13.93 19.26 25.44
N VAL A 319 -13.85 20.48 24.91
CA VAL A 319 -12.89 20.91 23.88
C VAL A 319 -12.02 22.01 24.45
N SER A 320 -10.71 21.80 24.41
CA SER A 320 -9.71 22.75 24.92
C SER A 320 -8.71 23.12 23.82
N ALA A 321 -8.05 24.27 23.98
CA ALA A 321 -6.95 24.73 23.15
C ALA A 321 -5.94 25.47 24.03
N ARG A 322 -4.67 25.53 23.61
CA ARG A 322 -3.60 26.15 24.41
C ARG A 322 -3.93 27.61 24.74
N GLY A 323 -4.00 27.93 26.03
CA GLY A 323 -4.22 29.29 26.53
C GLY A 323 -5.63 29.84 26.29
N VAL A 324 -6.60 28.99 25.95
CA VAL A 324 -7.99 29.38 25.68
C VAL A 324 -8.93 28.67 26.68
N PRO A 325 -9.95 29.36 27.23
CA PRO A 325 -10.96 28.72 28.06
C PRO A 325 -11.65 27.55 27.34
N GLU A 326 -11.82 26.44 28.05
CA GLU A 326 -12.50 25.23 27.56
C GLU A 326 -13.95 25.52 27.17
N ARG A 327 -14.47 24.73 26.22
CA ARG A 327 -15.88 24.69 25.83
C ARG A 327 -16.42 23.29 26.04
N THR A 328 -17.62 23.18 26.60
CA THR A 328 -18.27 21.90 26.84
C THR A 328 -19.64 21.86 26.17
N LEU A 329 -20.06 20.66 25.77
CA LEU A 329 -21.42 20.38 25.32
C LEU A 329 -21.96 19.11 26.00
N PRO A 330 -23.25 19.04 26.38
CA PRO A 330 -23.81 17.83 27.00
C PRO A 330 -23.87 16.64 26.03
N LEU A 331 -23.59 15.44 26.53
CA LEU A 331 -23.67 14.18 25.79
C LEU A 331 -24.70 13.26 26.44
N ARG A 332 -25.73 12.87 25.68
CA ARG A 332 -26.76 11.90 26.09
C ARG A 332 -26.69 10.66 25.22
N LEU A 333 -26.30 9.53 25.79
CA LEU A 333 -26.18 8.26 25.09
C LEU A 333 -27.23 7.27 25.62
N THR A 334 -28.17 6.87 24.77
CA THR A 334 -29.14 5.82 25.11
C THR A 334 -28.57 4.46 24.74
N VAL A 335 -28.27 3.63 25.74
CA VAL A 335 -27.86 2.23 25.53
C VAL A 335 -29.10 1.35 25.42
N ARG A 336 -29.24 0.66 24.29
CA ARG A 336 -30.37 -0.25 24.01
C ARG A 336 -30.10 -1.65 24.57
N GLU A 337 -31.14 -2.48 24.61
CA GLU A 337 -31.04 -3.87 25.07
C GLU A 337 -30.30 -4.79 24.10
N THR A 338 -30.30 -4.45 22.81
CA THR A 338 -29.65 -5.23 21.75
C THR A 338 -28.14 -5.32 22.01
N VAL A 339 -27.56 -6.50 21.80
CA VAL A 339 -26.11 -6.73 21.85
C VAL A 339 -25.58 -6.90 20.43
N VAL A 340 -24.45 -6.29 20.11
CA VAL A 340 -23.79 -6.42 18.80
C VAL A 340 -22.43 -7.10 18.93
N GLU A 341 -22.14 -8.02 18.01
CA GLU A 341 -20.86 -8.71 17.96
C GLU A 341 -19.75 -7.84 17.34
N GLY A 342 -18.50 -8.09 17.75
CA GLY A 342 -17.32 -7.48 17.14
C GLY A 342 -17.38 -5.94 17.15
N HIS A 343 -17.97 -5.38 18.20
CA HIS A 343 -18.19 -3.95 18.38
C HIS A 343 -19.05 -3.25 17.33
N GLY A 344 -19.81 -4.01 16.53
CA GLY A 344 -20.62 -3.48 15.44
C GLY A 344 -19.86 -3.33 14.11
N ALA A 345 -18.62 -3.82 13.99
CA ALA A 345 -17.80 -3.69 12.78
C ALA A 345 -18.36 -4.40 11.52
N GLY A 346 -19.42 -5.21 11.69
CA GLY A 346 -20.16 -5.82 10.58
C GLY A 346 -21.17 -4.89 9.90
N ASP A 347 -21.48 -3.74 10.52
CA ASP A 347 -22.40 -2.73 10.00
C ASP A 347 -21.61 -1.46 9.63
N PRO A 348 -21.34 -1.23 8.33
CA PRO A 348 -20.62 -0.04 7.84
C PRO A 348 -21.16 1.29 8.36
N ALA A 349 -22.48 1.41 8.57
CA ALA A 349 -23.09 2.66 9.02
C ALA A 349 -22.70 3.05 10.46
N ARG A 350 -22.13 2.11 11.24
CA ARG A 350 -21.71 2.37 12.62
C ARG A 350 -20.34 3.01 12.73
N LEU A 351 -19.54 2.99 11.65
CA LEU A 351 -18.13 3.40 11.65
C LEU A 351 -17.30 2.71 12.75
N ALA A 352 -17.71 1.49 13.16
CA ALA A 352 -17.11 0.78 14.27
C ALA A 352 -15.68 0.30 13.98
N ARG A 353 -15.27 0.25 12.70
CA ARG A 353 -13.89 -0.10 12.31
C ARG A 353 -12.90 1.00 12.69
N LEU A 354 -13.35 2.23 12.97
CA LEU A 354 -12.49 3.29 13.53
C LEU A 354 -11.82 2.86 14.84
N ARG A 355 -12.44 1.95 15.61
CA ARG A 355 -11.81 1.33 16.79
C ARG A 355 -10.50 0.64 16.47
N TRP A 356 -10.35 0.11 15.27
CA TRP A 356 -9.17 -0.65 14.87
C TRP A 356 -7.94 0.23 14.63
N LEU A 357 -8.10 1.56 14.50
CA LEU A 357 -7.00 2.49 14.35
C LEU A 357 -5.99 2.40 15.51
N ASP A 358 -6.44 2.09 16.72
CA ASP A 358 -5.57 1.94 17.90
C ASP A 358 -5.32 0.47 18.30
N SER A 359 -5.54 -0.47 17.37
CA SER A 359 -5.40 -1.91 17.67
C SER A 359 -3.95 -2.36 17.76
N THR A 360 -3.62 -3.08 18.82
CA THR A 360 -2.33 -3.78 19.02
C THR A 360 -2.40 -5.27 18.61
N LEU A 361 -3.38 -5.65 17.79
CA LEU A 361 -3.54 -7.04 17.35
C LEU A 361 -2.24 -7.58 16.72
N ALA A 362 -1.80 -8.72 17.24
CA ALA A 362 -0.60 -9.46 16.83
C ALA A 362 0.75 -8.73 17.02
N GLN A 363 0.82 -7.73 17.92
CA GLN A 363 2.06 -7.01 18.25
C GLN A 363 3.03 -7.80 19.16
N ASP A 364 2.62 -8.97 19.66
CA ASP A 364 3.41 -9.82 20.54
C ASP A 364 4.71 -10.36 19.89
N ASP A 365 5.64 -10.84 20.71
CA ASP A 365 6.90 -11.47 20.29
C ASP A 365 6.81 -13.01 20.16
N GLU A 366 5.63 -13.56 19.83
CA GLU A 366 5.51 -14.97 19.47
C GLU A 366 6.24 -15.29 18.16
N VAL A 367 6.79 -16.50 18.08
CA VAL A 367 7.47 -17.02 16.89
C VAL A 367 6.45 -17.37 15.81
N VAL A 368 6.75 -17.03 14.56
CA VAL A 368 5.90 -17.35 13.41
C VAL A 368 6.44 -18.61 12.71
N PRO A 369 5.65 -19.68 12.52
CA PRO A 369 6.10 -20.84 11.76
C PRO A 369 6.52 -20.47 10.33
N PRO A 370 7.58 -21.08 9.77
CA PRO A 370 8.34 -22.22 10.32
C PRO A 370 9.57 -21.84 11.17
N PHE A 371 9.71 -20.57 11.58
CA PHE A 371 10.87 -20.13 12.36
C PHE A 371 10.92 -20.79 13.74
N THR A 372 12.12 -20.87 14.29
CA THR A 372 12.38 -21.34 15.66
C THR A 372 12.62 -20.15 16.59
N PRO A 373 12.45 -20.31 17.92
CA PRO A 373 12.86 -19.29 18.87
C PRO A 373 14.34 -18.90 18.70
N VAL A 374 14.68 -17.69 19.12
CA VAL A 374 16.08 -17.25 19.22
C VAL A 374 16.70 -17.94 20.43
N GLU A 375 17.72 -18.75 20.20
CA GLU A 375 18.50 -19.40 21.25
C GLU A 375 19.71 -18.53 21.59
N VAL A 376 19.86 -18.19 22.88
CA VAL A 376 20.92 -17.31 23.37
C VAL A 376 21.87 -18.12 24.26
N ASP A 377 23.11 -18.29 23.81
CA ASP A 377 24.21 -18.92 24.58
C ASP A 377 25.41 -17.97 24.66
N GLY A 378 25.46 -17.18 25.73
CA GLY A 378 26.43 -16.10 25.89
C GLY A 378 26.30 -15.05 24.79
N GLN A 379 27.29 -14.97 23.91
CA GLN A 379 27.31 -14.06 22.74
C GLN A 379 26.89 -14.74 21.44
N ARG A 380 26.57 -16.04 21.46
CA ARG A 380 26.07 -16.78 20.31
C ARG A 380 24.55 -16.76 20.30
N LEU A 381 23.99 -16.23 19.22
CA LEU A 381 22.55 -16.15 18.97
C LEU A 381 22.22 -17.07 17.80
N ALA A 382 21.45 -18.13 18.03
CA ALA A 382 21.06 -19.10 17.00
C ALA A 382 19.57 -19.00 16.65
N ILE A 383 19.27 -19.15 15.36
CA ILE A 383 17.93 -19.16 14.77
C ILE A 383 17.84 -20.30 13.76
N LEU A 384 16.70 -20.47 13.08
CA LEU A 384 16.52 -21.49 12.05
C LEU A 384 17.64 -21.45 11.00
N GLY A 385 18.53 -22.45 11.07
CA GLY A 385 19.63 -22.69 10.14
C GLY A 385 20.75 -21.63 10.12
N ARG A 386 20.76 -20.66 11.03
CA ARG A 386 21.75 -19.56 11.04
C ARG A 386 22.17 -19.22 12.47
N ALA A 387 23.37 -18.69 12.63
CA ALA A 387 23.83 -18.17 13.92
C ALA A 387 24.68 -16.91 13.76
N VAL A 388 24.64 -16.05 14.78
CA VAL A 388 25.46 -14.84 14.90
C VAL A 388 26.24 -14.92 16.20
N GLU A 389 27.55 -14.73 16.13
CA GLU A 389 28.42 -14.59 17.31
C GLU A 389 28.81 -13.12 17.43
N LEU A 390 28.45 -12.50 18.56
CA LEU A 390 28.73 -11.09 18.83
C LEU A 390 30.13 -10.90 19.42
N GLY A 391 30.82 -9.86 18.99
CA GLY A 391 32.04 -9.37 19.64
C GLY A 391 31.74 -8.63 20.95
N PRO A 392 32.78 -8.29 21.74
CA PRO A 392 32.61 -7.43 22.92
C PRO A 392 32.14 -6.02 22.56
N ASP A 393 32.35 -5.59 21.32
CA ASP A 393 31.85 -4.34 20.74
C ASP A 393 30.37 -4.42 20.33
N GLY A 394 29.72 -5.58 20.47
CA GLY A 394 28.33 -5.80 20.08
C GLY A 394 28.12 -5.91 18.57
N LEU A 395 29.19 -5.97 17.76
CA LEU A 395 29.09 -6.19 16.31
C LEU A 395 29.18 -7.68 15.96
N PRO A 396 28.64 -8.12 14.82
CA PRO A 396 28.80 -9.49 14.35
C PRO A 396 30.28 -9.84 14.11
N HIS A 397 30.82 -10.73 14.95
CA HIS A 397 32.15 -11.30 14.83
C HIS A 397 32.15 -12.48 13.85
N ARG A 398 31.09 -13.29 13.89
CA ARG A 398 30.85 -14.42 13.00
C ARG A 398 29.38 -14.51 12.63
N ILE A 399 29.13 -14.96 11.40
CA ILE A 399 27.78 -15.26 10.91
C ILE A 399 27.87 -16.57 10.15
N SER A 400 27.11 -17.59 10.57
CA SER A 400 27.08 -18.89 9.91
C SER A 400 25.70 -19.23 9.33
N SER A 401 25.69 -20.03 8.27
CA SER A 401 24.51 -20.64 7.68
C SER A 401 24.71 -22.16 7.58
N ALA A 402 23.72 -22.93 8.01
CA ALA A 402 23.62 -24.38 7.90
C ALA A 402 22.63 -24.81 6.80
N PHE A 403 22.21 -23.90 5.92
CA PHE A 403 21.37 -24.31 4.79
C PHE A 403 22.16 -25.17 3.81
N THR A 404 21.52 -26.24 3.33
CA THR A 404 22.07 -27.07 2.24
C THR A 404 22.25 -26.23 0.96
N PRO A 405 23.20 -26.56 0.06
CA PRO A 405 23.39 -25.83 -1.20
C PRO A 405 22.14 -25.70 -2.07
N SER A 406 21.23 -26.68 -2.01
CA SER A 406 19.92 -26.65 -2.70
C SER A 406 18.84 -25.87 -1.96
N VAL A 407 19.11 -25.39 -0.74
CA VAL A 407 18.19 -24.62 0.13
C VAL A 407 16.96 -25.42 0.59
N THR A 408 16.95 -26.74 0.44
CA THR A 408 15.81 -27.61 0.81
C THR A 408 15.81 -28.01 2.28
N ARG A 409 16.93 -27.83 3.00
CA ARG A 409 17.03 -28.03 4.45
C ARG A 409 17.93 -26.99 5.12
N ALA A 410 17.76 -26.84 6.43
CA ALA A 410 18.45 -25.89 7.30
C ALA A 410 19.41 -26.54 8.32
N ASP A 411 19.72 -27.83 8.14
CA ASP A 411 20.51 -28.69 9.04
C ASP A 411 21.78 -29.27 8.37
N GLY A 412 22.23 -28.63 7.30
CA GLY A 412 23.47 -28.95 6.60
C GLY A 412 24.73 -28.50 7.35
N PRO A 413 25.92 -28.72 6.77
CA PRO A 413 27.17 -28.26 7.34
C PRO A 413 27.20 -26.73 7.47
N GLU A 414 27.63 -26.21 8.62
CA GLU A 414 27.80 -24.77 8.82
C GLU A 414 28.84 -24.19 7.87
N ARG A 415 28.48 -23.09 7.20
CA ARG A 415 29.34 -22.27 6.36
C ARG A 415 29.45 -20.89 6.97
N GLU A 416 30.67 -20.42 7.17
CA GLU A 416 30.94 -19.06 7.65
C GLU A 416 30.71 -18.06 6.51
N LEU A 417 29.99 -16.96 6.76
CA LEU A 417 29.74 -15.90 5.78
C LEU A 417 30.85 -14.84 5.82
N LEU A 418 31.31 -14.49 7.02
CA LEU A 418 32.28 -13.45 7.25
C LEU A 418 33.71 -13.97 7.11
N ALA A 419 34.57 -13.20 6.43
CA ALA A 419 36.01 -13.47 6.39
C ALA A 419 36.74 -12.88 7.60
N ALA A 420 36.16 -11.87 8.24
CA ALA A 420 36.63 -11.22 9.45
C ALA A 420 35.43 -10.57 10.17
N PRO A 421 35.57 -10.11 11.43
CA PRO A 421 34.51 -9.36 12.11
C PRO A 421 34.01 -8.15 11.32
N VAL A 422 32.72 -7.84 11.44
CA VAL A 422 32.16 -6.56 11.03
C VAL A 422 32.76 -5.47 11.90
N THR A 423 33.17 -4.35 11.31
CA THR A 423 33.75 -3.24 12.08
C THR A 423 32.96 -1.95 11.87
N PHE A 424 32.85 -1.15 12.93
CA PHE A 424 32.32 0.20 12.91
C PHE A 424 33.44 1.17 13.32
N GLY A 425 34.06 1.82 12.34
CA GLY A 425 35.20 2.70 12.52
C GLY A 425 34.79 4.16 12.50
N VAL A 426 35.31 4.96 13.44
CA VAL A 426 35.13 6.43 13.48
C VAL A 426 36.45 7.19 13.26
N GLY A 427 37.51 6.48 12.84
CA GLY A 427 38.86 7.05 12.71
C GLY A 427 39.56 7.33 14.05
N ARG A 428 39.06 6.78 15.15
CA ARG A 428 39.63 6.83 16.51
C ARG A 428 39.53 5.45 17.16
N THR A 429 40.37 5.20 18.17
CA THR A 429 40.23 4.02 19.02
C THR A 429 39.02 4.18 19.93
N LEU A 430 38.19 3.14 20.00
CA LEU A 430 37.03 3.07 20.88
C LEU A 430 37.28 2.04 21.98
N GLU A 431 37.09 2.44 23.23
CA GLU A 431 37.13 1.55 24.39
C GLU A 431 35.70 1.16 24.76
N TYR A 432 35.34 -0.10 24.51
CA TYR A 432 33.99 -0.62 24.75
C TYR A 432 33.79 -1.04 26.21
N GLY A 433 32.60 -0.73 26.72
CA GLY A 433 32.08 -1.22 27.98
C GLY A 433 31.55 -2.66 27.88
N PRO A 434 30.97 -3.19 28.97
CA PRO A 434 30.40 -4.53 28.98
C PRO A 434 29.19 -4.63 28.05
N LEU A 435 29.15 -5.71 27.27
CA LEU A 435 27.99 -6.07 26.46
C LEU A 435 26.88 -6.63 27.36
N ALA A 436 25.71 -6.01 27.34
CA ALA A 436 24.51 -6.52 27.98
C ALA A 436 23.62 -7.19 26.93
N VAL A 437 23.13 -8.40 27.21
CA VAL A 437 22.21 -9.16 26.33
C VAL A 437 20.93 -9.45 27.11
N ASP A 438 19.79 -9.19 26.49
CA ASP A 438 18.46 -9.50 27.02
C ASP A 438 17.60 -10.22 25.97
N GLN A 439 16.59 -10.95 26.44
CA GLN A 439 15.67 -11.70 25.59
C GLN A 439 14.23 -11.33 25.97
N PRO A 440 13.63 -10.31 25.33
CA PRO A 440 12.29 -9.85 25.67
C PRO A 440 11.18 -10.86 25.35
N GLY A 441 11.43 -11.80 24.44
CA GLY A 441 10.48 -12.85 24.06
C GLY A 441 11.14 -13.94 23.22
N PRO A 442 10.41 -15.04 22.92
CA PRO A 442 10.98 -16.19 22.22
C PRO A 442 11.44 -15.85 20.80
N ALA A 443 10.85 -14.85 20.14
CA ALA A 443 11.20 -14.48 18.77
C ALA A 443 12.31 -13.41 18.66
N ARG A 444 12.90 -12.93 19.77
CA ARG A 444 13.82 -11.78 19.74
C ARG A 444 14.88 -11.84 20.83
N ALA A 445 16.13 -11.55 20.47
CA ALA A 445 17.20 -11.18 21.40
C ALA A 445 17.65 -9.73 21.13
N ARG A 446 18.08 -9.04 22.18
CA ARG A 446 18.56 -7.65 22.15
C ARG A 446 19.88 -7.54 22.90
N TRP A 447 20.68 -6.56 22.53
CA TRP A 447 21.91 -6.25 23.25
C TRP A 447 22.25 -4.77 23.16
N SER A 448 23.07 -4.31 24.10
CA SER A 448 23.57 -2.95 24.11
C SER A 448 24.99 -2.88 24.67
N THR A 449 25.79 -1.96 24.16
CA THR A 449 27.08 -1.57 24.76
C THR A 449 27.35 -0.10 24.50
N THR A 450 28.27 0.48 25.27
CA THR A 450 28.74 1.86 25.09
C THR A 450 30.24 1.85 24.83
N ALA A 451 30.74 2.84 24.09
CA ALA A 451 32.18 3.03 23.92
C ALA A 451 32.58 4.49 24.06
N THR A 452 33.80 4.72 24.55
CA THR A 452 34.41 6.04 24.62
C THR A 452 35.63 6.11 23.72
N GLY A 453 35.78 7.21 22.99
CA GLY A 453 36.96 7.50 22.20
C GLY A 453 37.39 8.97 22.33
N GLU A 454 38.45 9.35 21.63
CA GLU A 454 38.88 10.75 21.57
C GLU A 454 37.76 11.62 20.98
N ALA A 455 37.26 12.56 21.78
CA ALA A 455 36.19 13.51 21.43
C ALA A 455 34.83 12.88 21.07
N VAL A 456 34.60 11.59 21.37
CA VAL A 456 33.37 10.88 20.99
C VAL A 456 32.90 9.90 22.07
N HIS A 457 31.57 9.74 22.14
CA HIS A 457 30.88 8.70 22.88
C HIS A 457 29.94 7.95 21.93
N LEU A 458 29.93 6.62 22.00
CA LEU A 458 29.11 5.75 21.17
C LEU A 458 28.17 4.93 22.05
N CYS A 459 26.88 4.91 21.70
CA CYS A 459 25.92 3.92 22.19
C CYS A 459 25.57 2.99 21.03
N LEU A 460 25.77 1.68 21.20
CA LEU A 460 25.39 0.66 20.22
C LEU A 460 24.25 -0.18 20.82
N ASP A 461 23.11 -0.18 20.14
CA ASP A 461 21.99 -1.06 20.41
C ASP A 461 21.83 -2.05 19.25
N GLY A 462 21.59 -3.32 19.54
CA GLY A 462 21.37 -4.34 18.53
C GLY A 462 20.21 -5.27 18.86
N GLU A 463 19.62 -5.85 17.82
CA GLU A 463 18.60 -6.89 17.96
C GLU A 463 18.69 -7.93 16.86
N LEU A 464 18.31 -9.17 17.20
CA LEU A 464 18.13 -10.29 16.27
C LEU A 464 16.74 -10.88 16.48
N GLU A 465 15.98 -11.04 15.39
CA GLU A 465 14.69 -11.74 15.38
C GLU A 465 14.79 -13.13 14.76
N SER A 466 13.84 -14.02 15.11
CA SER A 466 13.78 -15.42 14.68
C SER A 466 13.77 -15.63 13.15
N ASP A 467 13.39 -14.61 12.39
CA ASP A 467 13.35 -14.64 10.92
C ASP A 467 14.72 -14.33 10.27
N GLY A 468 15.71 -13.89 11.05
CA GLY A 468 17.03 -13.48 10.55
C GLY A 468 17.14 -11.97 10.26
N PHE A 469 16.18 -11.17 10.71
CA PHE A 469 16.33 -9.72 10.78
C PHE A 469 17.26 -9.34 11.93
N LEU A 470 18.37 -8.67 11.62
CA LEU A 470 19.30 -8.11 12.58
C LEU A 470 19.39 -6.60 12.38
N ALA A 471 19.17 -5.81 13.43
CA ALA A 471 19.35 -4.35 13.37
C ALA A 471 20.45 -3.91 14.33
N LEU A 472 21.25 -2.94 13.89
CA LEU A 472 22.27 -2.24 14.67
C LEU A 472 21.98 -0.74 14.62
N HIS A 473 21.96 -0.10 15.78
CA HIS A 473 21.80 1.34 15.94
C HIS A 473 23.01 1.89 16.69
N ALA A 474 23.93 2.53 15.95
CA ALA A 474 25.09 3.21 16.50
C ALA A 474 24.80 4.70 16.64
N THR A 475 24.54 5.17 17.86
CA THR A 475 24.35 6.59 18.16
C THR A 475 25.68 7.20 18.61
N LEU A 476 26.27 8.02 17.76
CA LEU A 476 27.55 8.68 17.96
C LEU A 476 27.34 10.12 18.42
N GLU A 477 27.87 10.47 19.59
CA GLU A 477 27.83 11.81 20.18
C GLU A 477 29.24 12.40 20.23
N ALA A 478 29.39 13.65 19.81
CA ALA A 478 30.65 14.37 19.90
C ALA A 478 30.80 15.07 21.27
N THR A 479 31.86 14.76 22.02
CA THR A 479 32.14 15.41 23.31
C THR A 479 32.97 16.69 23.16
N ALA A 480 33.49 16.96 21.97
CA ALA A 480 34.14 18.19 21.55
C ALA A 480 33.93 18.38 20.03
N ASP A 481 34.11 19.60 19.51
CA ASP A 481 34.07 19.85 18.07
C ASP A 481 35.08 18.94 17.35
N THR A 482 34.61 18.13 16.40
CA THR A 482 35.41 17.09 15.75
C THR A 482 34.99 16.86 14.31
N GLU A 483 35.90 16.28 13.53
CA GLU A 483 35.68 15.80 12.17
C GLU A 483 36.05 14.32 12.11
N LEU A 484 35.12 13.51 11.59
CA LEU A 484 35.20 12.05 11.55
C LEU A 484 34.93 11.55 10.13
N ASP A 485 35.31 10.30 9.85
CA ASP A 485 34.84 9.56 8.67
C ASP A 485 34.36 8.20 9.21
N VAL A 486 33.03 8.07 9.30
CA VAL A 486 32.39 6.89 9.88
C VAL A 486 32.27 5.82 8.81
N ARG A 487 32.72 4.61 9.13
CA ARG A 487 32.75 3.47 8.21
C ARG A 487 32.18 2.22 8.86
N LEU A 488 31.36 1.50 8.11
CA LEU A 488 30.97 0.13 8.41
C LEU A 488 31.62 -0.78 7.36
N ASP A 489 32.56 -1.62 7.79
CA ASP A 489 33.16 -2.64 6.92
C ASP A 489 32.52 -3.99 7.20
N VAL A 490 31.97 -4.62 6.15
CA VAL A 490 31.41 -5.96 6.17
C VAL A 490 32.26 -6.86 5.26
N PRO A 491 33.27 -7.56 5.80
CA PRO A 491 34.16 -8.41 5.03
C PRO A 491 33.53 -9.81 4.83
N LEU A 492 32.94 -10.03 3.66
CA LEU A 492 32.36 -11.32 3.26
C LEU A 492 33.42 -12.20 2.62
N ARG A 493 33.30 -13.51 2.77
CA ARG A 493 34.14 -14.44 1.99
C ARG A 493 33.74 -14.40 0.51
N GLU A 494 34.73 -14.40 -0.37
CA GLU A 494 34.49 -14.36 -1.83
C GLU A 494 33.71 -15.57 -2.35
N ASP A 495 33.95 -16.75 -1.77
CA ASP A 495 33.25 -17.99 -2.14
C ASP A 495 31.76 -17.99 -1.78
N ILE A 496 31.35 -17.13 -0.83
CA ILE A 496 29.95 -16.90 -0.45
C ILE A 496 29.33 -15.75 -1.26
N ALA A 497 29.99 -14.60 -1.34
CA ALA A 497 29.49 -13.41 -2.01
C ALA A 497 29.59 -13.49 -3.54
N ARG A 498 28.97 -14.52 -4.12
CA ARG A 498 29.01 -14.89 -5.54
C ARG A 498 28.09 -14.04 -6.41
N TYR A 499 26.94 -13.62 -5.89
CA TYR A 499 25.94 -12.83 -6.58
C TYR A 499 25.62 -11.54 -5.83
N ALA A 500 25.08 -10.55 -6.54
CA ALA A 500 24.67 -9.27 -5.96
C ALA A 500 23.41 -8.69 -6.65
N MET A 501 22.65 -7.90 -5.90
CA MET A 501 21.60 -6.99 -6.40
C MET A 501 21.46 -5.76 -5.49
N GLY A 502 20.78 -4.72 -5.97
CA GLY A 502 20.50 -3.50 -5.22
C GLY A 502 21.58 -2.43 -5.41
N LEU A 503 21.35 -1.24 -4.82
CA LEU A 503 22.17 -0.03 -5.04
C LEU A 503 22.49 0.23 -6.53
N GLY A 504 21.51 0.04 -7.42
CA GLY A 504 21.67 0.25 -8.86
C GLY A 504 22.25 -0.92 -9.65
N LEU A 505 22.51 -2.06 -9.02
CA LEU A 505 22.80 -3.34 -9.69
C LEU A 505 21.52 -4.16 -9.84
N THR A 506 21.20 -4.58 -11.07
CA THR A 506 20.29 -5.72 -11.27
C THR A 506 20.99 -7.03 -10.92
N GLY A 507 20.23 -8.07 -10.59
CA GLY A 507 20.72 -9.39 -10.19
C GLY A 507 21.78 -9.93 -11.16
N ARG A 508 23.00 -10.15 -10.64
CA ARG A 508 24.17 -10.56 -11.44
C ARG A 508 25.23 -11.25 -10.59
N ALA A 509 26.27 -11.76 -11.25
CA ALA A 509 27.50 -12.14 -10.55
C ALA A 509 28.10 -10.92 -9.81
N CYS A 510 28.50 -11.11 -8.56
CA CYS A 510 29.00 -10.03 -7.72
C CYS A 510 30.25 -9.41 -8.35
N PRO A 511 30.28 -8.09 -8.61
CA PRO A 511 31.44 -7.45 -9.24
C PRO A 511 32.63 -7.43 -8.29
N ALA A 512 33.86 -7.51 -8.82
CA ALA A 512 35.07 -7.44 -7.99
C ALA A 512 35.24 -6.07 -7.31
N THR A 513 34.76 -5.01 -7.97
CA THR A 513 34.76 -3.63 -7.47
C THR A 513 33.46 -2.94 -7.83
N TYR A 514 32.92 -2.13 -6.92
CA TYR A 514 31.76 -1.29 -7.16
C TYR A 514 31.84 -0.01 -6.33
N ASP A 515 31.35 1.11 -6.86
CA ASP A 515 31.26 2.40 -6.17
C ASP A 515 29.87 2.98 -6.40
N TRP A 516 29.24 3.42 -5.32
CA TRP A 516 27.88 3.93 -5.32
C TRP A 516 27.73 5.12 -4.36
N THR A 517 26.90 6.08 -4.73
CA THR A 517 26.60 7.30 -3.95
C THR A 517 25.10 7.58 -3.95
N TRP A 518 24.64 8.33 -2.94
CA TRP A 518 23.22 8.64 -2.76
C TRP A 518 22.62 9.52 -3.88
N ASP A 519 21.40 9.16 -4.32
CA ASP A 519 20.56 9.95 -5.25
C ASP A 519 19.08 9.72 -4.90
N THR A 520 18.70 10.05 -3.67
CA THR A 520 17.34 9.81 -3.18
C THR A 520 16.23 10.59 -3.91
N PRO A 521 16.43 11.77 -4.52
CA PRO A 521 15.35 12.43 -5.25
C PRO A 521 14.87 11.64 -6.48
N THR A 522 15.72 10.79 -7.06
CA THR A 522 15.39 10.05 -8.28
C THR A 522 15.55 8.53 -8.16
N ARG A 523 16.23 8.03 -7.12
CA ARG A 523 16.53 6.61 -6.91
C ARG A 523 16.13 6.12 -5.52
N ASN A 524 15.27 5.11 -5.51
CA ASN A 524 14.84 4.36 -4.33
C ASN A 524 15.88 3.29 -3.96
N GLN A 525 17.06 3.72 -3.51
CA GLN A 525 18.22 2.86 -3.32
C GLN A 525 18.86 3.11 -1.95
N ASP A 526 18.52 2.28 -0.96
CA ASP A 526 19.09 2.30 0.40
C ASP A 526 19.66 0.94 0.84
N ALA A 527 19.61 -0.06 -0.05
CA ALA A 527 19.97 -1.43 0.30
C ALA A 527 20.55 -2.25 -0.87
N CYS A 528 21.33 -3.27 -0.52
CA CYS A 528 21.84 -4.30 -1.43
C CYS A 528 21.84 -5.68 -0.77
N TRP A 529 21.88 -6.72 -1.60
CA TRP A 529 22.10 -8.10 -1.18
C TRP A 529 23.34 -8.68 -1.86
N LEU A 530 24.16 -9.40 -1.10
CA LEU A 530 25.33 -10.14 -1.59
C LEU A 530 25.30 -11.56 -1.02
N GLY A 531 25.54 -12.58 -1.84
CA GLY A 531 25.60 -13.95 -1.35
C GLY A 531 25.48 -15.03 -2.42
N ASP A 532 25.30 -16.25 -1.95
CA ASP A 532 24.84 -17.40 -2.71
C ASP A 532 23.49 -17.88 -2.14
N PRO A 533 22.78 -18.81 -2.82
CA PRO A 533 21.45 -19.21 -2.38
C PRO A 533 21.35 -19.81 -0.98
N ALA A 534 22.42 -20.41 -0.46
CA ALA A 534 22.43 -21.04 0.86
C ALA A 534 23.03 -20.13 1.94
N ALA A 535 23.69 -19.03 1.57
CA ALA A 535 24.26 -18.07 2.49
C ALA A 535 24.37 -16.69 1.84
N GLY A 536 23.60 -15.72 2.33
CA GLY A 536 23.66 -14.35 1.83
C GLY A 536 23.28 -13.32 2.89
N LEU A 537 23.67 -12.08 2.62
CA LEU A 537 23.47 -10.94 3.49
C LEU A 537 22.86 -9.78 2.70
N HIS A 538 21.70 -9.30 3.15
CA HIS A 538 21.15 -8.03 2.70
C HIS A 538 21.52 -6.93 3.70
N LEU A 539 22.02 -5.78 3.25
CA LEU A 539 22.33 -4.60 4.05
C LEU A 539 21.47 -3.42 3.61
N SER A 540 20.74 -2.80 4.55
CA SER A 540 20.04 -1.52 4.38
C SER A 540 20.61 -0.47 5.32
N LEU A 541 20.80 0.75 4.81
CA LEU A 541 21.43 1.88 5.49
C LEU A 541 20.40 2.99 5.74
N ARG A 542 20.20 3.34 7.02
CA ARG A 542 19.19 4.32 7.46
C ARG A 542 19.74 5.20 8.58
N ASP A 543 18.98 6.23 8.94
CA ASP A 543 19.22 7.05 10.12
C ASP A 543 17.90 7.33 10.87
N GLU A 544 17.94 8.21 11.87
CA GLU A 544 16.78 8.63 12.65
C GLU A 544 15.69 9.37 11.86
N HIS A 545 15.97 9.80 10.62
CA HIS A 545 15.04 10.53 9.75
C HIS A 545 14.35 9.63 8.73
N TYR A 546 14.59 8.31 8.77
CA TYR A 546 13.97 7.39 7.83
C TYR A 546 12.45 7.50 7.86
N ALA A 547 11.88 7.83 6.70
CA ALA A 547 10.47 7.70 6.41
C ALA A 547 10.32 6.77 5.21
N ARG A 548 9.36 5.85 5.29
CA ARG A 548 9.10 4.90 4.20
C ARG A 548 8.68 5.66 2.92
N PRO A 549 9.39 5.49 1.78
CA PRO A 549 8.98 6.10 0.53
C PRO A 549 7.72 5.42 -0.01
N LEU A 550 6.99 6.13 -0.86
CA LEU A 550 5.97 5.48 -1.69
C LEU A 550 6.66 4.65 -2.79
N ASN A 551 6.05 3.55 -3.19
CA ASN A 551 6.53 2.66 -4.25
C ASN A 551 5.51 2.55 -5.39
N THR A 552 5.90 1.86 -6.46
CA THR A 552 5.06 1.53 -7.63
C THR A 552 4.26 2.72 -8.16
N ASN A 553 4.83 3.43 -9.15
CA ASN A 553 4.31 4.64 -9.79
C ASN A 553 4.35 5.93 -8.94
N TYR A 554 4.49 5.84 -7.60
CA TYR A 554 4.37 7.01 -6.71
C TYR A 554 5.67 7.45 -6.02
N TYR A 555 6.83 6.85 -6.34
CA TYR A 555 8.10 7.16 -5.66
C TYR A 555 8.42 8.65 -5.64
N ARG A 556 8.15 9.36 -6.74
CA ARG A 556 8.45 10.80 -6.87
C ARG A 556 7.61 11.69 -5.96
N GLU A 557 6.44 11.23 -5.52
CA GLU A 557 5.56 12.01 -4.64
C GLU A 557 6.01 11.94 -3.17
N LYS A 558 6.70 10.85 -2.80
CA LYS A 558 7.34 10.69 -1.48
C LYS A 558 8.62 9.87 -1.63
N PRO A 559 9.72 10.50 -2.08
CA PRO A 559 11.00 9.81 -2.28
C PRO A 559 11.61 9.42 -0.93
N LEU A 560 12.66 8.60 -1.00
CA LEU A 560 13.44 8.24 0.16
C LEU A 560 14.03 9.50 0.82
N VAL A 561 14.00 9.58 2.14
CA VAL A 561 14.70 10.64 2.88
C VAL A 561 16.18 10.28 2.91
N THR A 562 17.05 11.19 2.45
CA THR A 562 18.51 10.98 2.49
C THR A 562 18.97 10.78 3.93
N PRO A 563 19.58 9.63 4.28
CA PRO A 563 20.08 9.40 5.63
C PRO A 563 21.32 10.24 5.87
N ARG A 564 21.20 11.31 6.66
CA ARG A 564 22.27 12.30 6.88
C ARG A 564 23.51 11.68 7.51
N SER A 565 23.33 10.67 8.37
CA SER A 565 24.44 9.93 8.97
C SER A 565 25.31 9.24 7.92
N TRP A 566 24.70 8.59 6.91
CA TRP A 566 25.44 7.84 5.88
C TRP A 566 25.78 8.66 4.63
N ALA A 567 25.02 9.71 4.33
CA ALA A 567 25.30 10.59 3.20
C ALA A 567 26.30 11.70 3.55
N GLY A 568 26.48 11.99 4.85
CA GLY A 568 27.27 13.12 5.31
C GLY A 568 26.80 14.42 4.69
N ASP A 569 27.76 15.22 4.20
CA ASP A 569 27.51 16.44 3.42
C ASP A 569 27.38 16.19 1.90
N GLY A 570 27.19 14.93 1.48
CA GLY A 570 27.06 14.50 0.08
C GLY A 570 28.18 13.60 -0.45
N ASP A 571 29.22 13.39 0.36
CA ASP A 571 30.39 12.57 0.02
C ASP A 571 30.27 11.11 0.49
N GLY A 572 29.16 10.76 1.18
CA GLY A 572 28.92 9.41 1.66
C GLY A 572 28.43 8.44 0.59
N GLY A 573 28.61 7.15 0.82
CA GLY A 573 28.24 6.12 -0.14
C GLY A 573 28.60 4.70 0.28
N VAL A 574 28.63 3.81 -0.71
CA VAL A 574 28.97 2.40 -0.55
C VAL A 574 30.02 2.02 -1.58
N ARG A 575 31.02 1.25 -1.16
CA ARG A 575 32.00 0.65 -2.07
C ARG A 575 32.20 -0.82 -1.77
N LEU A 576 32.44 -1.59 -2.83
CA LEU A 576 32.80 -2.99 -2.76
C LEU A 576 34.22 -3.16 -3.30
N ARG A 577 35.08 -3.90 -2.59
CA ARG A 577 36.41 -4.27 -3.05
C ARG A 577 36.70 -5.72 -2.77
N THR A 578 37.36 -6.39 -3.71
CA THR A 578 37.81 -7.77 -3.57
C THR A 578 39.33 -7.81 -3.47
N HIS A 579 39.86 -8.46 -2.43
CA HIS A 579 41.29 -8.67 -2.23
C HIS A 579 41.52 -9.95 -1.42
N ASP A 580 42.48 -10.77 -1.80
CA ASP A 580 42.90 -11.99 -1.08
C ASP A 580 41.74 -12.92 -0.65
N GLY A 581 40.76 -13.14 -1.54
CA GLY A 581 39.60 -14.00 -1.28
C GLY A 581 38.54 -13.38 -0.36
N VAL A 582 38.64 -12.08 -0.06
CA VAL A 582 37.70 -11.32 0.77
C VAL A 582 37.02 -10.24 -0.06
N ARG A 583 35.70 -10.15 0.07
CA ARG A 583 34.86 -9.09 -0.52
C ARG A 583 34.38 -8.16 0.59
N THR A 584 35.00 -7.00 0.69
CA THR A 584 34.64 -6.00 1.70
C THR A 584 33.65 -5.00 1.13
N LEU A 585 32.44 -5.00 1.68
CA LEU A 585 31.45 -3.96 1.49
C LEU A 585 31.65 -2.89 2.56
N THR A 586 32.00 -1.68 2.15
CA THR A 586 32.21 -0.53 3.03
C THR A 586 31.11 0.49 2.81
N ALA A 587 30.28 0.75 3.82
CA ALA A 587 29.45 1.96 3.87
C ALA A 587 30.22 3.06 4.59
N PHE A 588 30.20 4.28 4.07
CA PHE A 588 30.98 5.40 4.61
C PHE A 588 30.20 6.71 4.56
N SER A 589 30.39 7.57 5.57
CA SER A 589 29.76 8.89 5.61
C SER A 589 30.47 9.95 4.77
N GLY A 590 31.76 9.73 4.46
CA GLY A 590 32.66 10.82 4.09
C GLY A 590 32.96 11.72 5.31
N PRO A 591 33.60 12.88 5.12
CA PRO A 591 33.86 13.81 6.21
C PRO A 591 32.57 14.24 6.91
N LEU A 592 32.48 14.00 8.21
CA LEU A 592 31.36 14.33 9.06
C LEU A 592 31.82 15.25 10.18
N ARG A 593 31.29 16.48 10.19
CA ARG A 593 31.59 17.46 11.22
C ARG A 593 30.50 17.46 12.28
N LEU A 594 30.90 17.30 13.54
CA LEU A 594 30.01 17.32 14.69
C LEU A 594 30.48 18.36 15.69
N ARG A 595 29.55 19.16 16.20
CA ARG A 595 29.81 20.09 17.32
C ARG A 595 29.73 19.35 18.65
N ALA A 596 30.38 19.89 19.68
CA ALA A 596 30.21 19.37 21.03
C ALA A 596 28.72 19.30 21.44
N GLY A 597 28.28 18.11 21.88
CA GLY A 597 26.89 17.79 22.24
C GLY A 597 25.99 17.39 21.07
N GLU A 598 26.49 17.42 19.83
CA GLU A 598 25.76 16.93 18.66
C GLU A 598 25.85 15.41 18.54
N SER A 599 24.77 14.76 18.11
CA SER A 599 24.74 13.33 17.84
C SER A 599 24.20 12.99 16.46
N ARG A 600 24.57 11.80 15.97
CA ARG A 600 24.08 11.16 14.75
C ARG A 600 23.81 9.69 15.01
N ARG A 601 22.69 9.17 14.50
CA ARG A 601 22.40 7.73 14.58
C ARG A 601 22.63 7.07 13.23
N PHE A 602 23.49 6.06 13.23
CA PHE A 602 23.77 5.19 12.11
C PHE A 602 22.98 3.90 12.30
N THR A 603 21.97 3.68 11.46
CA THR A 603 21.19 2.45 11.48
C THR A 603 21.61 1.53 10.34
N CYS A 604 22.02 0.31 10.69
CA CYS A 604 22.32 -0.77 9.76
C CYS A 604 21.31 -1.90 9.98
N ARG A 605 20.63 -2.33 8.92
CA ARG A 605 19.77 -3.51 8.98
C ARG A 605 20.33 -4.60 8.10
N LEU A 606 20.49 -5.78 8.68
CA LEU A 606 20.98 -6.99 8.05
C LEU A 606 19.82 -7.99 7.94
N LEU A 607 19.66 -8.62 6.77
CA LEU A 607 18.84 -9.83 6.64
C LEU A 607 19.74 -11.01 6.32
N LEU A 608 19.69 -12.03 7.17
CA LEU A 608 20.42 -13.27 7.00
C LEU A 608 19.60 -14.21 6.10
N THR A 609 20.06 -14.47 4.89
CA THR A 609 19.35 -15.27 3.89
C THR A 609 20.03 -16.63 3.67
N PRO A 610 19.29 -17.69 3.33
CA PRO A 610 17.83 -17.76 3.14
C PRO A 610 17.06 -17.70 4.46
N PHE A 611 15.76 -17.39 4.41
CA PHE A 611 14.93 -17.26 5.60
C PHE A 611 14.44 -18.61 6.13
N LYS A 612 14.09 -19.51 5.21
CA LYS A 612 13.47 -20.82 5.48
C LYS A 612 13.79 -21.80 4.34
N PRO A 613 13.63 -23.12 4.54
CA PRO A 613 13.83 -24.08 3.47
C PRO A 613 12.82 -23.90 2.32
N LEU A 614 13.23 -24.24 1.10
CA LEU A 614 12.32 -24.36 -0.04
C LEU A 614 11.30 -25.47 0.20
N ASP A 615 10.10 -25.30 -0.36
CA ASP A 615 9.05 -26.33 -0.40
C ASP A 615 8.68 -26.71 -1.85
N PRO A 616 9.53 -27.48 -2.57
CA PRO A 616 9.30 -27.93 -3.95
C PRO A 616 7.98 -28.66 -4.12
N ALA A 617 7.60 -29.48 -3.15
CA ALA A 617 6.35 -30.24 -3.19
C ALA A 617 5.15 -29.30 -3.27
N ARG A 618 5.10 -28.29 -2.39
CA ARG A 618 4.04 -27.29 -2.37
C ARG A 618 4.02 -26.42 -3.62
N GLN A 619 5.18 -26.00 -4.14
CA GLN A 619 5.26 -25.24 -5.40
C GLN A 619 4.58 -25.96 -6.56
N LEU A 620 4.79 -27.28 -6.68
CA LEU A 620 4.27 -28.08 -7.79
C LEU A 620 2.83 -28.57 -7.58
N THR A 621 2.34 -28.61 -6.34
CA THR A 621 1.00 -29.15 -5.99
C THR A 621 -0.05 -28.07 -5.76
N GLU A 622 0.32 -26.88 -5.30
CA GLU A 622 -0.58 -25.74 -5.28
C GLU A 622 -0.65 -25.13 -6.68
N ARG A 623 -1.78 -25.39 -7.35
CA ARG A 623 -2.07 -25.06 -8.74
C ARG A 623 -2.95 -23.82 -8.78
N TYR A 624 -2.32 -22.69 -9.08
CA TYR A 624 -2.96 -21.38 -9.01
C TYR A 624 -3.77 -21.05 -10.27
N PHE A 625 -4.93 -20.45 -10.05
CA PHE A 625 -5.76 -19.77 -11.05
C PHE A 625 -5.88 -18.30 -10.68
N HIS A 626 -5.43 -17.40 -11.56
CA HIS A 626 -5.39 -15.95 -11.34
C HIS A 626 -6.25 -15.23 -12.37
N ALA A 627 -7.55 -15.30 -12.15
CA ALA A 627 -8.58 -14.53 -12.85
C ALA A 627 -9.91 -14.69 -12.11
N TYR A 628 -10.87 -13.82 -12.39
CA TYR A 628 -12.24 -14.08 -11.96
C TYR A 628 -12.88 -15.17 -12.82
N ALA A 629 -13.23 -16.28 -12.19
CA ALA A 629 -14.05 -17.35 -12.73
C ALA A 629 -14.89 -17.95 -11.59
N SER A 630 -16.00 -18.62 -11.92
CA SER A 630 -16.76 -19.34 -10.90
C SER A 630 -15.91 -20.45 -10.27
N PRO A 631 -16.14 -20.81 -8.99
CA PRO A 631 -15.36 -21.87 -8.35
C PRO A 631 -15.43 -23.21 -9.09
N GLY A 632 -16.56 -23.50 -9.75
CA GLY A 632 -16.73 -24.67 -10.61
C GLY A 632 -15.81 -24.67 -11.84
N GLU A 633 -15.64 -23.54 -12.50
CA GLU A 633 -14.70 -23.39 -13.63
C GLU A 633 -13.25 -23.55 -13.18
N VAL A 634 -12.89 -22.97 -12.03
CA VAL A 634 -11.55 -23.11 -11.44
C VAL A 634 -11.23 -24.58 -11.14
N ALA A 635 -12.16 -25.29 -10.47
CA ALA A 635 -11.99 -26.70 -10.16
C ALA A 635 -11.93 -27.57 -11.43
N ALA A 636 -12.78 -27.29 -12.42
CA ALA A 636 -12.79 -28.00 -13.71
C ALA A 636 -11.50 -27.79 -14.52
N TYR A 637 -10.83 -26.64 -14.34
CA TYR A 637 -9.50 -26.40 -14.91
C TYR A 637 -8.41 -27.28 -14.28
N GLY A 638 -8.63 -27.77 -13.05
CA GLY A 638 -7.68 -28.57 -12.28
C GLY A 638 -6.80 -27.74 -11.32
N ALA A 639 -7.18 -26.49 -11.08
CA ALA A 639 -6.58 -25.63 -10.06
C ALA A 639 -7.17 -25.90 -8.67
N ASN A 640 -6.38 -25.69 -7.63
CA ASN A 640 -6.79 -25.86 -6.22
C ASN A 640 -6.52 -24.62 -5.36
N VAL A 641 -6.00 -23.54 -5.95
CA VAL A 641 -5.90 -22.21 -5.35
C VAL A 641 -6.37 -21.18 -6.37
N VAL A 642 -7.22 -20.24 -5.95
CA VAL A 642 -7.64 -19.09 -6.77
C VAL A 642 -7.21 -17.78 -6.13
N ASN A 643 -6.63 -16.89 -6.94
CA ASN A 643 -6.38 -15.51 -6.58
C ASN A 643 -7.50 -14.63 -7.19
N LEU A 644 -8.34 -14.06 -6.33
CA LEU A 644 -9.37 -13.10 -6.72
C LEU A 644 -8.82 -11.67 -6.70
N HIS A 645 -8.67 -11.08 -7.88
CA HIS A 645 -8.34 -9.67 -8.01
C HIS A 645 -9.49 -8.77 -7.50
N HIS A 646 -9.21 -7.49 -7.23
CA HIS A 646 -10.27 -6.49 -7.06
C HIS A 646 -10.92 -6.15 -8.42
N ALA A 647 -11.94 -5.29 -8.44
CA ALA A 647 -12.75 -4.98 -9.63
C ALA A 647 -13.50 -6.20 -10.18
N THR A 648 -13.89 -7.12 -9.30
CA THR A 648 -14.66 -8.33 -9.63
C THR A 648 -15.93 -8.40 -8.79
N PRO A 649 -17.00 -9.09 -9.22
CA PRO A 649 -18.23 -9.20 -8.42
C PRO A 649 -18.05 -9.63 -6.95
N PRO A 650 -17.19 -10.62 -6.60
CA PRO A 650 -16.96 -10.99 -5.19
C PRO A 650 -15.98 -10.06 -4.46
N ASN A 651 -15.16 -9.29 -5.17
CA ASN A 651 -14.21 -8.33 -4.60
C ASN A 651 -14.20 -7.03 -5.43
N PRO A 652 -15.23 -6.18 -5.31
CA PRO A 652 -15.44 -5.08 -6.26
C PRO A 652 -14.47 -3.93 -6.03
N TYR A 653 -14.16 -3.59 -4.79
CA TYR A 653 -13.45 -2.35 -4.45
C TYR A 653 -12.02 -2.63 -3.98
N ILE A 654 -11.10 -1.76 -4.39
CA ILE A 654 -9.68 -1.90 -4.06
C ILE A 654 -9.46 -1.75 -2.55
N ASN A 655 -8.76 -2.71 -1.95
CA ASN A 655 -8.31 -2.71 -0.55
C ASN A 655 -9.41 -2.51 0.54
N ASP A 656 -10.68 -2.84 0.24
CA ASP A 656 -11.71 -3.08 1.26
C ASP A 656 -12.67 -4.20 0.85
N PRO A 657 -12.20 -5.46 0.80
CA PRO A 657 -13.02 -6.63 0.46
C PRO A 657 -14.18 -6.86 1.46
N LEU A 658 -14.12 -6.29 2.67
CA LEU A 658 -15.18 -6.44 3.66
C LEU A 658 -16.47 -5.72 3.26
N LEU A 659 -16.44 -4.78 2.31
CA LEU A 659 -17.65 -4.17 1.74
C LEU A 659 -18.51 -5.16 0.97
N ALA A 660 -17.92 -6.25 0.47
CA ALA A 660 -18.61 -7.33 -0.24
C ALA A 660 -18.58 -8.66 0.54
N ALA A 661 -18.40 -8.62 1.87
CA ALA A 661 -18.16 -9.81 2.69
C ALA A 661 -19.18 -10.94 2.48
N GLY A 662 -20.47 -10.62 2.28
CA GLY A 662 -21.51 -11.62 1.99
C GLY A 662 -21.31 -12.35 0.67
N THR A 663 -21.07 -11.61 -0.42
CA THR A 663 -20.83 -12.16 -1.76
C THR A 663 -19.51 -12.94 -1.79
N LEU A 664 -18.47 -12.40 -1.18
CA LEU A 664 -17.17 -13.07 -1.08
C LEU A 664 -17.27 -14.37 -0.28
N ARG A 665 -18.01 -14.38 0.83
CA ARG A 665 -18.24 -15.59 1.63
C ARG A 665 -18.94 -16.67 0.83
N ALA A 666 -19.97 -16.31 0.04
CA ALA A 666 -20.66 -17.27 -0.82
C ALA A 666 -19.71 -17.88 -1.87
N TYR A 667 -18.81 -17.08 -2.44
CA TYR A 667 -17.78 -17.58 -3.35
C TYR A 667 -16.80 -18.53 -2.64
N THR A 668 -16.32 -18.14 -1.46
CA THR A 668 -15.35 -18.91 -0.67
C THR A 668 -15.95 -20.24 -0.19
N ASP A 669 -17.17 -20.24 0.34
CA ASP A 669 -17.86 -21.47 0.78
C ASP A 669 -18.00 -22.47 -0.38
N GLU A 670 -18.35 -22.00 -1.58
CA GLU A 670 -18.47 -22.84 -2.77
C GLU A 670 -17.11 -23.35 -3.26
N ALA A 671 -16.08 -22.52 -3.25
CA ALA A 671 -14.71 -22.93 -3.58
C ALA A 671 -14.19 -24.01 -2.62
N HIS A 672 -14.39 -23.84 -1.32
CA HIS A 672 -14.01 -24.82 -0.31
C HIS A 672 -14.73 -26.15 -0.50
N ARG A 673 -16.03 -26.13 -0.84
CA ARG A 673 -16.80 -27.34 -1.17
C ARG A 673 -16.21 -28.11 -2.35
N LEU A 674 -15.54 -27.42 -3.26
CA LEU A 674 -14.86 -27.98 -4.44
C LEU A 674 -13.37 -28.27 -4.21
N GLY A 675 -12.85 -28.08 -2.99
CA GLY A 675 -11.43 -28.30 -2.67
C GLY A 675 -10.50 -27.20 -3.18
N VAL A 676 -11.03 -26.01 -3.49
CA VAL A 676 -10.28 -24.85 -3.97
C VAL A 676 -10.12 -23.84 -2.84
N ARG A 677 -8.88 -23.42 -2.58
CA ARG A 677 -8.54 -22.37 -1.61
C ARG A 677 -8.68 -20.99 -2.23
N VAL A 678 -9.18 -20.01 -1.49
CA VAL A 678 -9.45 -18.66 -2.02
C VAL A 678 -8.57 -17.63 -1.38
N LYS A 679 -7.82 -16.90 -2.19
CA LYS A 679 -7.10 -15.72 -1.77
C LYS A 679 -7.65 -14.47 -2.42
N VAL A 680 -7.54 -13.35 -1.74
CA VAL A 680 -8.07 -12.07 -2.22
C VAL A 680 -6.98 -11.03 -2.38
N TYR A 681 -7.13 -10.19 -3.39
CA TYR A 681 -6.42 -8.92 -3.50
C TYR A 681 -6.83 -8.05 -2.32
N ASP A 682 -5.87 -7.77 -1.45
CA ASP A 682 -6.03 -6.84 -0.34
C ASP A 682 -4.66 -6.33 0.12
N THR A 683 -4.29 -5.15 -0.38
CA THR A 683 -3.09 -4.40 0.01
C THR A 683 -3.50 -3.21 0.89
N ILE A 684 -2.59 -2.28 1.17
CA ILE A 684 -2.92 -1.05 1.89
C ILE A 684 -2.54 0.24 1.15
N ARG A 685 -1.96 0.12 -0.06
CA ARG A 685 -1.34 1.25 -0.78
C ARG A 685 -2.35 2.33 -1.16
N GLU A 686 -3.59 1.93 -1.38
CA GLU A 686 -4.68 2.78 -1.86
C GLU A 686 -5.95 2.48 -1.07
N LEU A 687 -6.86 3.43 -0.94
CA LEU A 687 -8.15 3.22 -0.27
C LEU A 687 -9.30 3.67 -1.16
N THR A 688 -10.27 2.80 -1.36
CA THR A 688 -11.49 3.04 -2.14
C THR A 688 -12.37 4.14 -1.54
N ARG A 689 -12.99 4.95 -2.41
CA ARG A 689 -14.04 5.92 -2.04
C ARG A 689 -15.28 5.29 -1.39
N HIS A 690 -15.46 3.98 -1.55
CA HIS A 690 -16.58 3.24 -0.97
C HIS A 690 -16.38 2.96 0.53
N THR A 691 -15.19 3.24 1.08
CA THR A 691 -14.89 3.07 2.51
C THR A 691 -15.70 4.07 3.35
N PRO A 692 -16.61 3.64 4.24
CA PRO A 692 -17.46 4.52 5.05
C PRO A 692 -16.67 5.46 5.95
N GLU A 693 -15.53 5.00 6.47
CA GLU A 693 -14.66 5.75 7.36
C GLU A 693 -13.83 6.81 6.63
N LEU A 694 -13.78 6.84 5.30
CA LEU A 694 -12.90 7.72 4.53
C LEU A 694 -13.02 9.21 4.91
N PRO A 695 -14.22 9.80 5.07
CA PRO A 695 -14.32 11.20 5.50
C PRO A 695 -13.67 11.45 6.87
N VAL A 696 -13.79 10.49 7.79
CA VAL A 696 -13.15 10.55 9.12
C VAL A 696 -11.63 10.46 8.98
N LEU A 697 -11.14 9.52 8.17
CA LEU A 697 -9.71 9.36 7.90
C LEU A 697 -9.11 10.60 7.22
N ALA A 698 -9.87 11.26 6.34
CA ALA A 698 -9.45 12.49 5.67
C ALA A 698 -9.39 13.68 6.64
N ALA A 699 -10.27 13.72 7.65
CA ALA A 699 -10.22 14.71 8.73
C ALA A 699 -8.99 14.55 9.64
N LEU A 700 -8.33 13.38 9.61
CA LEU A 700 -7.04 13.16 10.27
C LEU A 700 -5.86 13.78 9.50
N GLY A 701 -6.09 14.60 8.46
CA GLY A 701 -5.04 15.27 7.70
C GLY A 701 -4.12 14.29 6.98
N ASP A 702 -2.82 14.59 6.95
CA ASP A 702 -1.81 13.82 6.19
C ASP A 702 -1.28 12.59 6.96
N GLU A 703 -1.96 12.18 8.04
CA GLU A 703 -1.59 10.98 8.80
C GLU A 703 -1.81 9.71 7.96
N ILE A 704 -3.03 9.55 7.42
CA ILE A 704 -3.47 8.32 6.75
C ILE A 704 -3.21 8.38 5.24
N PHE A 705 -3.48 9.52 4.62
CA PHE A 705 -3.31 9.73 3.18
C PHE A 705 -2.02 10.46 2.88
N ALA A 706 -1.33 10.06 1.81
CA ALA A 706 -0.10 10.73 1.40
C ALA A 706 -0.41 12.16 0.92
N PRO A 707 0.31 13.19 1.40
CA PRO A 707 0.19 14.52 0.83
C PRO A 707 0.71 14.50 -0.61
N GLY A 708 0.13 15.32 -1.47
CA GLY A 708 0.45 15.31 -2.89
C GLY A 708 -0.18 16.45 -3.67
N PRO A 709 0.01 16.49 -5.00
CA PRO A 709 -0.42 17.61 -5.84
C PRO A 709 -1.94 17.72 -6.03
N GLY A 710 -2.74 16.76 -5.52
CA GLY A 710 -4.18 16.68 -5.76
C GLY A 710 -4.53 16.31 -7.21
N GLY A 711 -5.75 16.62 -7.64
CA GLY A 711 -6.22 16.36 -9.00
C GLY A 711 -6.83 14.96 -9.18
N GLY A 712 -6.60 14.32 -10.32
CA GLY A 712 -7.17 12.99 -10.60
C GLY A 712 -8.66 13.02 -10.95
N HIS A 713 -9.39 11.96 -10.59
CA HIS A 713 -10.82 11.82 -10.85
C HIS A 713 -11.66 12.94 -10.20
N ALA A 714 -12.80 13.31 -10.80
CA ALA A 714 -13.63 14.44 -10.36
C ALA A 714 -14.07 14.31 -8.89
N TRP A 715 -14.47 13.11 -8.48
CA TRP A 715 -14.80 12.80 -7.08
C TRP A 715 -13.67 13.16 -6.09
N LEU A 716 -12.40 12.88 -6.41
CA LEU A 716 -11.29 13.24 -5.52
C LEU A 716 -11.18 14.77 -5.37
N ARG A 717 -11.32 15.50 -6.47
CA ARG A 717 -11.28 16.98 -6.48
C ARG A 717 -12.44 17.60 -5.69
N GLU A 718 -13.58 16.93 -5.66
CA GLU A 718 -14.80 17.38 -4.99
C GLU A 718 -14.81 17.05 -3.48
N HIS A 719 -14.13 15.98 -3.06
CA HIS A 719 -14.28 15.41 -1.70
C HIS A 719 -12.98 15.30 -0.87
N MET A 720 -11.79 15.32 -1.49
CA MET A 720 -10.50 15.11 -0.79
C MET A 720 -9.70 16.38 -0.50
N GLY A 721 -10.19 17.55 -0.93
CA GLY A 721 -9.49 18.83 -0.75
C GLY A 721 -8.30 18.99 -1.69
N ASP A 722 -7.15 19.43 -1.16
CA ASP A 722 -5.98 19.85 -1.95
C ASP A 722 -4.81 18.87 -1.98
N SER A 723 -4.54 18.27 -0.82
CA SER A 723 -3.28 17.60 -0.54
C SER A 723 -3.53 16.11 -0.49
N TYR A 724 -3.42 15.45 -1.64
CA TYR A 724 -3.47 14.00 -1.74
C TYR A 724 -2.76 13.53 -3.00
N VAL A 725 -2.46 12.23 -3.06
CA VAL A 725 -2.02 11.56 -4.29
C VAL A 725 -3.19 10.73 -4.84
N PRO A 726 -3.66 10.99 -6.09
CA PRO A 726 -4.69 10.17 -6.73
C PRO A 726 -4.24 8.72 -6.91
N GLY A 727 -5.11 7.77 -6.56
CA GLY A 727 -4.85 6.34 -6.75
C GLY A 727 -5.51 5.76 -8.00
N TRP A 728 -5.48 4.44 -8.10
CA TRP A 728 -6.11 3.66 -9.15
C TRP A 728 -7.61 3.91 -9.27
N VAL A 729 -8.10 3.95 -10.51
CA VAL A 729 -9.53 3.97 -10.84
C VAL A 729 -9.89 2.67 -11.54
N ALA A 730 -10.95 2.00 -11.09
CA ALA A 730 -11.53 0.85 -11.78
C ALA A 730 -12.91 1.24 -12.36
N PRO A 731 -12.97 1.67 -13.64
CA PRO A 731 -14.20 2.21 -14.23
C PRO A 731 -15.36 1.21 -14.24
N ASP A 732 -15.07 -0.07 -14.46
CA ASP A 732 -16.08 -1.14 -14.59
C ASP A 732 -16.94 -1.33 -13.33
N VAL A 733 -16.42 -0.91 -12.18
CA VAL A 733 -17.09 -0.98 -10.87
C VAL A 733 -17.29 0.41 -10.24
N GLY A 734 -16.99 1.47 -10.98
CA GLY A 734 -17.09 2.86 -10.50
C GLY A 734 -16.25 3.14 -9.26
N ASP A 735 -15.10 2.47 -9.12
CA ASP A 735 -14.20 2.62 -7.97
C ASP A 735 -13.12 3.67 -8.24
N VAL A 736 -12.86 4.50 -7.25
CA VAL A 736 -11.89 5.60 -7.28
C VAL A 736 -11.15 5.56 -5.96
N ALA A 737 -9.82 5.51 -6.01
CA ALA A 737 -9.01 5.39 -4.81
C ALA A 737 -8.09 6.60 -4.56
N VAL A 738 -7.66 6.73 -3.31
CA VAL A 738 -6.63 7.67 -2.85
C VAL A 738 -5.46 6.91 -2.24
N VAL A 739 -4.23 7.37 -2.49
CA VAL A 739 -3.01 6.72 -1.99
C VAL A 739 -2.81 6.98 -0.49
N THR A 740 -2.46 5.95 0.27
CA THR A 740 -2.17 6.03 1.70
C THR A 740 -0.72 6.47 1.94
N SER A 741 -0.40 6.96 3.14
CA SER A 741 0.94 7.47 3.48
C SER A 741 2.03 6.39 3.57
N GLY A 742 1.65 5.10 3.63
CA GLY A 742 2.54 3.94 3.76
C GLY A 742 3.17 3.74 5.14
N ASP A 743 2.93 4.64 6.10
CA ASP A 743 3.37 4.53 7.50
C ASP A 743 2.39 5.28 8.40
N SER A 744 1.31 4.60 8.81
CA SER A 744 0.30 5.17 9.70
C SER A 744 -0.44 4.11 10.50
N ARG A 745 -1.23 4.55 11.47
CA ARG A 745 -2.08 3.64 12.26
C ARG A 745 -3.20 2.98 11.42
N TRP A 746 -3.39 3.37 10.16
CA TRP A 746 -4.25 2.61 9.23
C TRP A 746 -3.83 1.15 9.12
N HIS A 747 -2.54 0.86 9.33
CA HIS A 747 -2.02 -0.51 9.34
C HIS A 747 -2.64 -1.36 10.46
N ASN A 748 -3.02 -0.76 11.59
CA ASN A 748 -3.76 -1.44 12.66
C ASN A 748 -5.15 -1.88 12.17
N SER A 749 -5.83 -1.00 11.42
CA SER A 749 -7.12 -1.30 10.80
C SER A 749 -7.02 -2.39 9.74
N TYR A 750 -5.98 -2.34 8.90
CA TYR A 750 -5.69 -3.38 7.92
C TYR A 750 -5.51 -4.76 8.56
N VAL A 751 -4.67 -4.88 9.60
CA VAL A 751 -4.46 -6.17 10.30
C VAL A 751 -5.77 -6.71 10.89
N CYS A 752 -6.61 -5.85 11.46
CA CYS A 752 -7.93 -6.25 11.97
C CYS A 752 -8.91 -6.63 10.84
N GLY A 753 -8.81 -5.97 9.70
CA GLY A 753 -9.56 -6.29 8.48
C GLY A 753 -9.23 -7.70 7.98
N ILE A 754 -7.94 -8.02 7.83
CA ILE A 754 -7.46 -9.34 7.42
C ILE A 754 -7.92 -10.44 8.39
N ASP A 755 -7.75 -10.18 9.68
CA ASP A 755 -8.19 -11.06 10.75
C ASP A 755 -9.71 -11.34 10.67
N ARG A 756 -10.51 -10.31 10.41
CA ARG A 756 -11.96 -10.43 10.23
C ARG A 756 -12.32 -11.19 8.95
N LEU A 757 -11.70 -10.87 7.81
CA LEU A 757 -11.92 -11.59 6.54
C LEU A 757 -11.70 -13.08 6.74
N ARG A 758 -10.59 -13.45 7.38
CA ARG A 758 -10.26 -14.85 7.67
C ARG A 758 -11.36 -15.54 8.49
N ARG A 759 -11.90 -14.89 9.53
CA ARG A 759 -12.93 -15.48 10.40
C ARG A 759 -14.32 -15.56 9.80
N ILE A 760 -14.80 -14.49 9.15
CA ILE A 760 -16.21 -14.39 8.76
C ILE A 760 -16.46 -14.78 7.31
N VAL A 761 -15.46 -14.57 6.44
CA VAL A 761 -15.52 -14.90 5.01
C VAL A 761 -14.86 -16.24 4.74
N GLY A 762 -13.80 -16.59 5.49
CA GLY A 762 -13.08 -17.85 5.32
C GLY A 762 -11.94 -17.80 4.30
N VAL A 763 -11.49 -16.61 3.86
CA VAL A 763 -10.39 -16.48 2.90
C VAL A 763 -9.14 -17.22 3.39
N ASP A 764 -8.43 -17.91 2.50
CA ASP A 764 -7.23 -18.70 2.75
C ASP A 764 -5.95 -17.88 2.86
N GLY A 765 -6.00 -16.64 2.40
CA GLY A 765 -4.94 -15.66 2.56
C GLY A 765 -5.01 -14.59 1.48
N LEU A 766 -3.86 -14.03 1.13
CA LEU A 766 -3.76 -12.75 0.44
C LEU A 766 -2.94 -12.84 -0.84
N TYR A 767 -3.44 -12.19 -1.88
CA TYR A 767 -2.67 -11.80 -3.05
C TYR A 767 -2.24 -10.34 -2.83
N LEU A 768 -0.94 -10.13 -2.62
CA LEU A 768 -0.37 -8.79 -2.43
C LEU A 768 0.22 -8.31 -3.75
N ASP A 769 -0.29 -7.19 -4.25
CA ASP A 769 0.13 -6.57 -5.52
C ASP A 769 0.87 -5.27 -5.22
N ASP A 770 2.19 -5.42 -5.04
CA ASP A 770 3.02 -4.47 -4.33
C ASP A 770 2.55 -4.16 -2.89
N VAL A 771 3.43 -3.59 -2.07
CA VAL A 771 3.15 -3.40 -0.63
C VAL A 771 3.65 -2.05 -0.13
N ALA A 772 2.75 -1.26 0.47
CA ALA A 772 3.10 0.04 1.04
C ALA A 772 3.58 -0.04 2.52
N TYR A 773 3.31 -1.12 3.24
CA TYR A 773 3.67 -1.27 4.66
C TYR A 773 5.03 -1.97 4.89
N ASP A 774 5.48 -2.00 6.15
CA ASP A 774 6.78 -2.53 6.59
C ASP A 774 6.72 -3.99 7.11
N ARG A 775 7.87 -4.52 7.53
CA ARG A 775 7.95 -5.86 8.12
C ARG A 775 7.14 -6.05 9.39
N THR A 776 7.00 -5.00 10.21
CA THR A 776 6.20 -5.04 11.44
C THR A 776 4.77 -5.40 11.08
N THR A 777 4.20 -4.70 10.11
CA THR A 777 2.85 -4.93 9.62
C THR A 777 2.73 -6.31 8.97
N MET A 778 3.70 -6.72 8.14
CA MET A 778 3.68 -8.03 7.49
C MET A 778 3.70 -9.21 8.50
N LYS A 779 4.52 -9.10 9.55
CA LYS A 779 4.56 -10.10 10.63
C LYS A 779 3.20 -10.22 11.33
N ARG A 780 2.54 -9.08 11.61
CA ARG A 780 1.20 -9.04 12.20
C ARG A 780 0.14 -9.65 11.29
N VAL A 781 0.18 -9.35 9.98
CA VAL A 781 -0.70 -9.96 8.97
C VAL A 781 -0.57 -11.48 8.98
N ARG A 782 0.67 -12.01 8.97
CA ARG A 782 0.92 -13.46 9.00
C ARG A 782 0.35 -14.10 10.27
N LYS A 783 0.56 -13.47 11.44
CA LYS A 783 0.00 -13.93 12.72
C LYS A 783 -1.53 -13.89 12.74
N ALA A 784 -2.13 -12.80 12.28
CA ALA A 784 -3.59 -12.64 12.19
C ALA A 784 -4.23 -13.75 11.33
N LEU A 785 -3.68 -13.99 10.14
CA LEU A 785 -4.14 -15.06 9.25
C LEU A 785 -4.00 -16.45 9.89
N ALA A 786 -2.89 -16.71 10.57
CA ALA A 786 -2.59 -18.00 11.20
C ALA A 786 -3.45 -18.28 12.45
N ARG A 787 -3.81 -17.24 13.23
CA ARG A 787 -4.64 -17.38 14.43
C ARG A 787 -6.12 -17.59 14.13
N SER A 788 -6.60 -17.09 12.98
CA SER A 788 -8.02 -16.98 12.70
C SER A 788 -8.65 -18.16 11.96
N ALA A 789 -7.86 -19.17 11.55
CA ALA A 789 -8.42 -20.48 11.17
C ALA A 789 -7.36 -21.59 11.26
N ALA A 790 -7.80 -22.85 11.21
CA ALA A 790 -6.94 -24.02 11.36
C ALA A 790 -6.05 -24.33 10.15
N SER A 791 -6.42 -23.91 8.93
CA SER A 791 -5.58 -24.14 7.74
C SER A 791 -4.41 -23.15 7.69
N ALA A 792 -3.24 -23.62 7.22
CA ALA A 792 -2.07 -22.76 7.06
C ALA A 792 -2.34 -21.66 6.01
N PRO A 793 -2.14 -20.38 6.31
CA PRO A 793 -2.49 -19.31 5.38
C PRO A 793 -1.56 -19.24 4.16
N LEU A 794 -2.07 -18.67 3.06
CA LEU A 794 -1.33 -18.46 1.81
C LEU A 794 -1.14 -16.97 1.52
N VAL A 795 0.09 -16.51 1.44
CA VAL A 795 0.41 -15.14 1.01
C VAL A 795 1.30 -15.19 -0.22
N ASP A 796 0.85 -14.60 -1.33
CA ASP A 796 1.76 -14.36 -2.46
C ASP A 796 2.12 -12.88 -2.51
N LEU A 797 3.35 -12.61 -2.91
CA LEU A 797 3.78 -11.26 -3.27
C LEU A 797 4.02 -11.19 -4.78
N HIS A 798 3.26 -10.32 -5.43
CA HIS A 798 3.45 -9.88 -6.79
C HIS A 798 4.07 -8.49 -6.83
N SER A 799 4.86 -8.24 -7.87
CA SER A 799 5.38 -6.91 -8.18
C SER A 799 5.73 -6.84 -9.65
N CYS A 800 5.54 -5.66 -10.24
CA CYS A 800 6.18 -5.31 -11.49
C CYS A 800 7.68 -5.04 -11.29
N ASN A 801 8.43 -5.03 -12.39
CA ASN A 801 9.84 -4.66 -12.34
C ASN A 801 9.98 -3.16 -11.98
N GLN A 802 10.41 -2.88 -10.75
CA GLN A 802 10.61 -1.52 -10.23
C GLN A 802 11.97 -0.92 -10.61
N PHE A 803 12.78 -1.63 -11.43
CA PHE A 803 14.05 -1.13 -11.94
C PHE A 803 13.85 -0.12 -13.09
N ARG A 804 13.00 0.89 -12.87
CA ARG A 804 12.58 1.88 -13.87
C ARG A 804 12.47 3.28 -13.27
N ALA A 805 12.47 4.29 -14.13
CA ALA A 805 12.49 5.70 -13.72
C ALA A 805 11.30 6.19 -12.87
N PRO A 806 10.06 5.69 -13.03
CA PRO A 806 8.94 6.04 -12.14
C PRO A 806 9.08 5.47 -10.72
N ASP A 807 9.78 4.34 -10.60
CA ASP A 807 9.85 3.51 -9.38
C ASP A 807 11.18 3.68 -8.61
N GLY A 808 12.08 4.53 -9.12
CA GLY A 808 13.36 4.84 -8.49
C GLY A 808 14.45 3.77 -8.70
N PHE A 809 14.34 2.94 -9.74
CA PHE A 809 15.36 1.92 -10.06
C PHE A 809 15.68 0.98 -8.89
N ALA A 810 14.66 0.49 -8.19
CA ALA A 810 14.80 -0.52 -7.14
C ALA A 810 14.55 -1.92 -7.70
N SER A 811 15.40 -2.89 -7.39
CA SER A 811 15.08 -4.30 -7.67
C SER A 811 13.93 -4.75 -6.77
N SER A 812 12.85 -5.32 -7.32
CA SER A 812 11.65 -5.64 -6.54
C SER A 812 11.93 -6.64 -5.41
N ALA A 813 12.77 -7.65 -5.65
CA ALA A 813 13.21 -8.60 -4.62
C ALA A 813 13.96 -7.92 -3.46
N ASN A 814 14.77 -6.90 -3.76
CA ASN A 814 15.49 -6.10 -2.77
C ASN A 814 14.55 -5.17 -2.00
N LEU A 815 13.66 -4.48 -2.71
CA LEU A 815 12.67 -3.55 -2.12
C LEU A 815 11.77 -4.23 -1.07
N TYR A 816 11.42 -5.49 -1.30
CA TYR A 816 10.54 -6.26 -0.42
C TYR A 816 11.24 -7.30 0.44
N ALA A 817 12.58 -7.31 0.48
CA ALA A 817 13.36 -8.34 1.17
C ALA A 817 12.94 -8.54 2.64
N GLU A 818 12.60 -7.46 3.35
CA GLU A 818 12.14 -7.54 4.76
C GLU A 818 10.75 -8.21 4.93
N LEU A 819 9.96 -8.36 3.86
CA LEU A 819 8.63 -8.98 3.87
C LEU A 819 8.67 -10.48 3.55
N LEU A 820 9.68 -10.90 2.80
CA LEU A 820 9.84 -12.26 2.27
C LEU A 820 9.82 -13.40 3.30
N PRO A 821 10.26 -13.23 4.57
CA PRO A 821 10.10 -14.28 5.57
C PRO A 821 8.64 -14.76 5.74
N TYR A 822 7.68 -13.87 5.51
CA TYR A 822 6.26 -14.07 5.83
C TYR A 822 5.35 -14.33 4.62
N VAL A 823 5.92 -14.40 3.42
CA VAL A 823 5.21 -14.79 2.18
C VAL A 823 5.44 -16.26 1.87
N ASP A 824 4.56 -16.89 1.10
CA ASP A 824 4.67 -18.30 0.71
C ASP A 824 5.12 -18.47 -0.75
N ARG A 825 4.82 -17.51 -1.62
CA ARG A 825 5.16 -17.57 -3.05
C ARG A 825 5.47 -16.19 -3.63
N LEU A 826 6.38 -16.14 -4.60
CA LEU A 826 6.66 -14.94 -5.38
C LEU A 826 6.02 -15.01 -6.77
N TRP A 827 5.58 -13.86 -7.24
CA TRP A 827 5.15 -13.69 -8.62
C TRP A 827 5.75 -12.40 -9.19
N LEU A 828 7.07 -12.31 -9.18
CA LEU A 828 7.83 -11.19 -9.72
C LEU A 828 8.01 -11.45 -11.22
N GLY A 829 7.17 -10.81 -12.05
CA GLY A 829 7.12 -11.16 -13.47
C GLY A 829 6.48 -10.15 -14.42
N GLU A 830 5.81 -9.10 -13.93
CA GLU A 830 5.32 -8.03 -14.82
C GLU A 830 6.50 -7.15 -15.24
N LEU A 831 6.68 -6.96 -16.55
CA LEU A 831 7.77 -6.14 -17.11
C LEU A 831 9.20 -6.63 -16.79
N PHE A 832 9.36 -7.91 -16.44
CA PHE A 832 10.67 -8.55 -16.30
C PHE A 832 11.18 -9.06 -17.66
N ASP A 833 12.49 -8.99 -17.88
CA ASP A 833 13.11 -9.46 -19.12
C ASP A 833 13.43 -10.95 -19.05
N TYR A 834 12.71 -11.77 -19.82
CA TYR A 834 12.94 -13.22 -19.94
C TYR A 834 13.85 -13.60 -21.11
N GLU A 835 13.96 -12.72 -22.11
CA GLU A 835 14.53 -13.05 -23.42
C GLU A 835 15.81 -12.29 -23.73
N GLY A 836 16.22 -11.35 -22.87
CA GLY A 836 17.39 -10.48 -23.07
C GLY A 836 17.11 -9.30 -23.99
N ARG A 837 15.86 -8.88 -24.18
CA ARG A 837 15.44 -7.91 -25.22
C ARG A 837 15.63 -6.44 -24.80
N ASP A 838 15.50 -6.14 -23.51
CA ASP A 838 15.38 -4.77 -22.97
C ASP A 838 16.55 -4.37 -22.05
N GLY A 839 17.76 -4.91 -22.29
CA GLY A 839 18.93 -4.60 -21.46
C GLY A 839 19.89 -5.76 -21.20
N ALA A 840 19.67 -6.92 -21.82
CA ALA A 840 20.46 -8.16 -21.71
C ALA A 840 20.42 -8.88 -20.35
N ASP A 841 19.77 -8.33 -19.32
CA ASP A 841 19.68 -8.97 -18.00
C ASP A 841 18.98 -10.33 -18.06
N GLY A 842 17.94 -10.49 -18.89
CA GLY A 842 17.26 -11.78 -19.10
C GLY A 842 18.13 -12.87 -19.73
N ALA A 843 19.28 -12.49 -20.31
CA ALA A 843 20.30 -13.39 -20.83
C ALA A 843 21.35 -13.80 -19.78
N ASP A 844 21.26 -13.34 -18.54
CA ASP A 844 22.09 -13.78 -17.41
C ASP A 844 21.26 -14.68 -16.47
N PRO A 845 21.61 -15.96 -16.27
CA PRO A 845 20.91 -16.82 -15.31
C PRO A 845 21.02 -16.33 -13.85
N ALA A 846 21.98 -15.46 -13.51
CA ALA A 846 22.06 -14.83 -12.20
C ALA A 846 20.89 -13.85 -11.95
N TYR A 847 20.40 -13.16 -12.99
CA TYR A 847 19.23 -12.29 -12.90
C TYR A 847 17.98 -13.08 -12.49
N TRP A 848 17.77 -14.21 -13.16
CA TRP A 848 16.70 -15.17 -12.85
C TRP A 848 16.80 -15.70 -11.42
N LEU A 849 18.00 -16.11 -11.01
CA LEU A 849 18.25 -16.66 -9.67
C LEU A 849 17.95 -15.63 -8.58
N VAL A 850 18.46 -14.41 -8.72
CA VAL A 850 18.48 -13.42 -7.64
C VAL A 850 17.20 -12.59 -7.59
N GLU A 851 16.65 -12.19 -8.74
CA GLU A 851 15.49 -11.27 -8.76
C GLU A 851 14.14 -11.96 -8.94
N MET A 852 14.10 -13.16 -9.55
CA MET A 852 12.84 -13.77 -9.98
C MET A 852 12.51 -15.08 -9.27
N SER A 853 13.52 -15.92 -9.01
CA SER A 853 13.29 -17.29 -8.55
C SER A 853 12.82 -17.40 -7.11
N GLY A 854 13.17 -16.44 -6.25
CA GLY A 854 12.96 -16.51 -4.79
C GLY A 854 13.90 -17.46 -4.04
N VAL A 855 14.70 -18.28 -4.75
CA VAL A 855 15.53 -19.33 -4.16
C VAL A 855 16.48 -18.80 -3.08
N PRO A 856 17.22 -17.69 -3.27
CA PRO A 856 18.12 -17.16 -2.23
C PRO A 856 17.41 -16.75 -0.94
N PHE A 857 16.09 -16.59 -0.96
CA PHE A 857 15.28 -16.15 0.18
C PHE A 857 14.50 -17.31 0.81
N GLY A 858 14.63 -18.53 0.30
CA GLY A 858 13.82 -19.66 0.78
C GLY A 858 12.39 -19.64 0.24
N LEU A 859 12.20 -19.10 -0.97
CA LEU A 859 10.92 -19.00 -1.66
C LEU A 859 11.04 -19.57 -3.06
N MET A 860 9.90 -19.80 -3.71
CA MET A 860 9.87 -20.07 -5.15
C MET A 860 8.94 -19.11 -5.88
N GLY A 861 9.33 -18.81 -7.12
CA GLY A 861 8.67 -17.85 -7.99
C GLY A 861 7.82 -18.48 -9.09
N GLU A 862 7.03 -17.64 -9.73
CA GLU A 862 6.29 -17.91 -10.96
C GLU A 862 6.49 -16.75 -11.94
N MET A 863 6.23 -16.99 -13.23
CA MET A 863 6.37 -15.99 -14.31
C MET A 863 5.01 -15.38 -14.69
N LEU A 864 5.03 -14.15 -15.23
CA LEU A 864 3.81 -13.42 -15.64
C LEU A 864 3.86 -12.94 -17.11
N GLU A 865 4.73 -11.99 -17.46
CA GLU A 865 4.68 -11.29 -18.76
C GLU A 865 4.75 -12.29 -19.93
N GLY A 866 3.70 -12.34 -20.75
CA GLY A 866 3.59 -13.26 -21.88
C GLY A 866 3.66 -14.76 -21.53
N GLY A 867 3.48 -15.14 -20.26
CA GLY A 867 3.71 -16.51 -19.77
C GLY A 867 5.19 -16.84 -19.47
N GLY A 868 6.09 -15.87 -19.63
CA GLY A 868 7.53 -16.04 -19.44
C GLY A 868 8.19 -17.03 -20.41
N ASN A 869 9.36 -17.54 -20.02
CA ASN A 869 10.06 -18.60 -20.76
C ASN A 869 9.93 -19.94 -20.01
N PRO A 870 9.09 -20.88 -20.47
CA PRO A 870 8.78 -22.09 -19.70
C PRO A 870 9.99 -23.02 -19.53
N TRP A 871 10.93 -23.02 -20.48
CA TRP A 871 12.13 -23.86 -20.39
C TRP A 871 13.11 -23.32 -19.36
N ARG A 872 13.45 -22.02 -19.46
CA ARG A 872 14.35 -21.35 -18.50
C ARG A 872 13.75 -21.29 -17.10
N GLY A 873 12.46 -20.98 -16.98
CA GLY A 873 11.76 -20.95 -15.70
C GLY A 873 11.81 -22.30 -14.96
N LEU A 874 11.64 -23.41 -15.69
CA LEU A 874 11.64 -24.73 -15.08
C LEU A 874 13.01 -25.10 -14.47
N VAL A 875 14.12 -24.58 -15.00
CA VAL A 875 15.45 -24.74 -14.37
C VAL A 875 15.50 -24.17 -12.94
N PHE A 876 14.61 -23.22 -12.61
CA PHE A 876 14.45 -22.66 -11.26
C PHE A 876 13.24 -23.21 -10.50
N GLY A 877 12.54 -24.22 -11.04
CA GLY A 877 11.29 -24.73 -10.47
C GLY A 877 10.09 -23.80 -10.67
N MET A 878 10.20 -22.82 -11.57
CA MET A 878 9.15 -21.82 -11.84
C MET A 878 8.25 -22.26 -13.01
N THR A 879 6.97 -21.91 -12.93
CA THR A 879 6.01 -22.01 -14.04
C THR A 879 5.37 -20.66 -14.31
N ALA A 880 4.61 -20.55 -15.41
CA ALA A 880 3.62 -19.48 -15.56
C ALA A 880 2.41 -19.72 -14.62
N ARG A 881 1.46 -18.78 -14.61
CA ARG A 881 0.21 -18.91 -13.85
C ARG A 881 -1.01 -19.03 -14.78
N ALA A 882 -1.95 -19.90 -14.43
CA ALA A 882 -3.22 -20.03 -15.16
C ALA A 882 -4.15 -18.84 -14.86
N PRO A 883 -5.13 -18.52 -15.71
CA PRO A 883 -5.38 -19.11 -17.03
C PRO A 883 -4.65 -18.41 -18.17
N MET A 884 -3.89 -17.35 -17.90
CA MET A 884 -3.19 -16.56 -18.93
C MET A 884 -2.30 -17.44 -19.82
N THR A 885 -1.70 -18.49 -19.23
CA THR A 885 -1.01 -19.56 -19.95
C THR A 885 -1.58 -20.92 -19.55
N ASP A 886 -1.80 -21.81 -20.52
CA ASP A 886 -2.24 -23.19 -20.23
C ASP A 886 -1.08 -24.03 -19.68
N VAL A 887 -0.97 -24.07 -18.35
CA VAL A 887 0.06 -24.82 -17.62
C VAL A 887 -0.31 -26.27 -17.32
N ARG A 888 -1.51 -26.74 -17.70
CA ARG A 888 -1.97 -28.11 -17.42
C ARG A 888 -1.09 -29.20 -18.05
N PRO A 889 -0.51 -29.03 -19.26
CA PRO A 889 0.44 -30.00 -19.79
C PRO A 889 1.65 -30.22 -18.87
N LEU A 890 2.21 -29.15 -18.29
CA LEU A 890 3.32 -29.23 -17.34
C LEU A 890 2.88 -29.89 -16.02
N TRP A 891 1.71 -29.53 -15.48
CA TRP A 891 1.18 -30.18 -14.28
C TRP A 891 1.02 -31.70 -14.44
N ARG A 892 0.51 -32.15 -15.59
CA ARG A 892 0.43 -33.59 -15.91
C ARG A 892 1.81 -34.24 -16.00
N ALA A 893 2.80 -33.54 -16.55
CA ALA A 893 4.17 -34.03 -16.61
C ALA A 893 4.79 -34.15 -15.21
N PHE A 894 4.52 -33.19 -14.32
CA PHE A 894 4.99 -33.24 -12.93
C PHE A 894 4.40 -34.42 -12.17
N ASP A 895 3.10 -34.70 -12.36
CA ASP A 895 2.44 -35.87 -11.77
C ASP A 895 3.01 -37.17 -12.34
N LEU A 896 3.18 -37.26 -13.66
CA LEU A 896 3.73 -38.44 -14.34
C LEU A 896 5.15 -38.77 -13.86
N LEU A 897 5.98 -37.74 -13.67
CA LEU A 897 7.36 -37.88 -13.20
C LEU A 897 7.48 -37.91 -11.67
N ARG A 898 6.36 -37.78 -10.94
CA ARG A 898 6.30 -37.70 -9.47
C ARG A 898 7.24 -36.65 -8.88
N LEU A 899 7.38 -35.51 -9.55
CA LEU A 899 8.26 -34.43 -9.10
C LEU A 899 7.90 -33.87 -7.72
N PRO A 900 6.61 -33.76 -7.32
CA PRO A 900 6.26 -33.32 -5.97
C PRO A 900 6.79 -34.20 -4.83
N GLU A 901 7.15 -35.46 -5.14
CA GLU A 901 7.68 -36.42 -4.17
C GLU A 901 9.22 -36.53 -4.22
N ALA A 902 9.87 -35.70 -5.04
CA ALA A 902 11.29 -35.77 -5.32
C ALA A 902 12.07 -34.60 -4.66
N GLU A 903 13.31 -34.86 -4.29
CA GLU A 903 14.24 -33.85 -3.80
C GLU A 903 14.86 -33.10 -4.98
N ILE A 904 14.78 -31.77 -4.96
CA ILE A 904 15.38 -30.91 -5.98
C ILE A 904 16.85 -30.62 -5.66
N THR A 905 17.71 -30.70 -6.68
CA THR A 905 19.07 -30.17 -6.68
C THR A 905 19.21 -29.20 -7.84
N GLY A 906 19.16 -27.92 -7.51
CA GLY A 906 19.28 -26.82 -8.47
C GLY A 906 20.68 -26.71 -9.05
N TRP A 907 20.80 -26.19 -10.27
CA TRP A 907 22.10 -25.88 -10.89
C TRP A 907 22.98 -24.97 -10.00
N TRP A 908 22.35 -24.13 -9.17
CA TRP A 908 23.02 -23.22 -8.24
C TRP A 908 23.73 -23.93 -7.08
N ALA A 909 23.42 -25.20 -6.80
CA ALA A 909 24.07 -25.99 -5.76
C ALA A 909 25.54 -26.31 -6.08
N GLY A 910 26.01 -26.02 -7.29
CA GLY A 910 27.42 -26.16 -7.71
C GLY A 910 27.83 -27.57 -8.16
N ASP A 911 27.08 -28.60 -7.77
CA ASP A 911 27.31 -29.98 -8.20
C ASP A 911 25.99 -30.69 -8.57
N PRO A 912 25.41 -30.37 -9.75
CA PRO A 912 24.16 -30.99 -10.16
C PRO A 912 24.38 -32.48 -10.46
N PRO A 913 23.46 -33.37 -10.03
CA PRO A 913 23.58 -34.80 -10.28
C PRO A 913 23.69 -35.18 -11.76
N VAL A 914 23.10 -34.36 -12.64
CA VAL A 914 23.20 -34.48 -14.09
C VAL A 914 23.85 -33.22 -14.64
N ARG A 915 24.93 -33.41 -15.40
CA ARG A 915 25.76 -32.36 -15.99
C ARG A 915 25.57 -32.32 -17.51
N THR A 916 25.59 -31.12 -18.07
CA THR A 916 25.48 -30.86 -19.53
C THR A 916 26.84 -30.70 -20.21
N GLY A 917 27.91 -30.50 -19.42
CA GLY A 917 29.24 -30.17 -19.91
C GLY A 917 29.40 -28.71 -20.39
N ARG A 918 28.38 -27.86 -20.23
CA ARG A 918 28.38 -26.46 -20.67
C ARG A 918 27.90 -25.50 -19.58
N ALA A 919 28.52 -24.34 -19.48
CA ALA A 919 28.13 -23.30 -18.51
C ALA A 919 26.90 -22.47 -18.95
N ASP A 920 26.59 -22.47 -20.25
CA ASP A 920 25.45 -21.76 -20.86
C ASP A 920 24.24 -22.68 -21.13
N VAL A 921 24.30 -23.94 -20.70
CA VAL A 921 23.15 -24.87 -20.67
C VAL A 921 23.04 -25.44 -19.27
N LEU A 922 22.10 -24.91 -18.50
CA LEU A 922 21.94 -25.22 -17.09
C LEU A 922 20.99 -26.39 -16.88
N ALA A 923 21.21 -27.16 -15.82
CA ALA A 923 20.40 -28.34 -15.48
C ALA A 923 20.07 -28.40 -13.99
N THR A 924 18.79 -28.61 -13.68
CA THR A 924 18.26 -28.83 -12.33
C THR A 924 17.59 -30.20 -12.27
N THR A 925 17.86 -30.95 -11.21
CA THR A 925 17.48 -32.35 -11.11
C THR A 925 16.54 -32.60 -9.94
N TRP A 926 15.52 -33.43 -10.13
CA TRP A 926 14.64 -33.98 -9.11
C TRP A 926 14.92 -35.47 -8.99
N ARG A 927 15.26 -35.93 -7.78
CA ARG A 927 15.50 -37.35 -7.51
C ARG A 927 14.50 -37.84 -6.47
N GLY A 928 13.76 -38.90 -6.82
CA GLY A 928 12.76 -39.44 -5.92
C GLY A 928 12.16 -40.76 -6.40
N PRO A 929 10.98 -41.13 -5.89
CA PRO A 929 10.30 -42.37 -6.24
C PRO A 929 9.92 -42.52 -7.73
N GLY A 930 9.88 -41.42 -8.49
CA GLY A 930 9.68 -41.39 -9.94
C GLY A 930 10.95 -41.59 -10.77
N GLY A 931 12.11 -41.80 -10.11
CA GLY A 931 13.43 -41.82 -10.74
C GLY A 931 14.13 -40.46 -10.67
N THR A 932 15.03 -40.23 -11.62
CA THR A 932 15.74 -38.94 -11.77
C THR A 932 15.13 -38.18 -12.94
N ALA A 933 14.55 -37.02 -12.68
CA ALA A 933 14.08 -36.10 -13.71
C ALA A 933 14.99 -34.86 -13.76
N THR A 934 15.32 -34.35 -14.94
CA THR A 934 16.22 -33.21 -15.13
C THR A 934 15.59 -32.21 -16.09
N ALA A 935 15.37 -30.99 -15.61
CA ALA A 935 15.05 -29.86 -16.47
C ALA A 935 16.36 -29.21 -16.92
N LEU A 936 16.49 -28.94 -18.21
CA LEU A 936 17.63 -28.23 -18.78
C LEU A 936 17.18 -27.13 -19.74
N ALA A 937 17.90 -26.01 -19.79
CA ALA A 937 17.61 -24.92 -20.72
C ALA A 937 18.86 -24.15 -21.14
N SER A 938 18.78 -23.52 -22.32
CA SER A 938 19.90 -22.82 -22.96
C SER A 938 19.83 -21.29 -22.77
N TRP A 939 20.98 -20.74 -22.35
CA TRP A 939 21.36 -19.34 -22.44
C TRP A 939 22.35 -19.07 -23.58
N ALA A 940 22.73 -20.10 -24.35
CA ALA A 940 23.55 -19.92 -25.53
C ALA A 940 22.79 -19.10 -26.60
N PRO A 941 23.47 -18.19 -27.32
CA PRO A 941 22.85 -17.39 -28.38
C PRO A 941 22.53 -18.23 -29.63
N GLU A 942 23.22 -19.35 -29.81
CA GLU A 942 23.08 -20.25 -30.96
C GLU A 942 22.64 -21.66 -30.52
N PRO A 943 22.07 -22.48 -31.42
CA PRO A 943 21.79 -23.88 -31.12
C PRO A 943 23.05 -24.65 -30.71
N VAL A 944 22.91 -25.49 -29.69
CA VAL A 944 24.00 -26.30 -29.14
C VAL A 944 23.57 -27.75 -28.94
N GLU A 945 24.53 -28.65 -28.84
CA GLU A 945 24.30 -30.04 -28.44
C GLU A 945 25.05 -30.32 -27.14
N VAL A 946 24.42 -31.07 -26.24
CA VAL A 946 25.00 -31.44 -24.93
C VAL A 946 24.94 -32.95 -24.72
N VAL A 947 26.01 -33.53 -24.20
CA VAL A 947 26.00 -34.93 -23.75
C VAL A 947 25.71 -34.93 -22.26
N LEU A 948 24.61 -35.57 -21.88
CA LEU A 948 24.23 -35.69 -20.47
C LEU A 948 25.10 -36.72 -19.77
N GLY A 949 25.62 -36.36 -18.61
CA GLY A 949 26.44 -37.25 -17.79
C GLY A 949 26.15 -37.09 -16.30
N THR A 950 26.47 -38.13 -15.55
CA THR A 950 26.56 -38.14 -14.09
C THR A 950 28.04 -38.28 -13.71
N GLU A 951 28.35 -38.36 -12.41
CA GLU A 951 29.71 -38.71 -11.97
C GLU A 951 30.21 -40.05 -12.52
N ALA A 952 29.30 -40.99 -12.82
CA ALA A 952 29.63 -42.31 -13.36
C ALA A 952 29.93 -42.32 -14.87
N GLY A 953 29.67 -41.22 -15.58
CA GLY A 953 29.82 -41.12 -17.03
C GLY A 953 28.54 -40.68 -17.76
N PRO A 954 28.52 -40.78 -19.10
CA PRO A 954 27.35 -40.47 -19.92
C PRO A 954 26.13 -41.30 -19.51
N VAL A 955 24.92 -40.77 -19.75
CA VAL A 955 23.66 -41.45 -19.38
C VAL A 955 22.64 -41.38 -20.51
N ALA A 956 21.77 -42.39 -20.60
CA ALA A 956 20.61 -42.35 -21.46
C ALA A 956 19.52 -41.45 -20.87
N ALA A 957 18.72 -40.84 -21.74
CA ALA A 957 17.65 -39.94 -21.32
C ALA A 957 16.38 -40.13 -22.15
N TYR A 958 15.24 -39.90 -21.51
CA TYR A 958 13.91 -39.97 -22.12
C TYR A 958 13.14 -38.68 -21.90
N ALA A 959 12.76 -38.03 -22.99
CA ALA A 959 11.83 -36.89 -23.02
C ALA A 959 10.40 -37.41 -23.19
N PRO A 960 9.52 -37.34 -22.18
CA PRO A 960 8.09 -37.58 -22.40
C PRO A 960 7.49 -36.46 -23.28
N ALA A 961 6.46 -36.77 -24.07
CA ALA A 961 5.71 -35.73 -24.77
C ALA A 961 5.01 -34.78 -23.78
N ILE A 962 5.21 -33.47 -23.96
CA ILE A 962 4.52 -32.42 -23.20
C ILE A 962 4.03 -31.39 -24.20
N ASP A 963 2.71 -31.29 -24.35
CA ASP A 963 2.09 -30.40 -25.33
C ASP A 963 2.54 -28.94 -25.14
N GLY A 964 2.87 -28.27 -26.26
CA GLY A 964 3.44 -26.92 -26.27
C GLY A 964 4.89 -26.78 -25.75
N PHE A 965 5.48 -27.82 -25.16
CA PHE A 965 6.79 -27.74 -24.50
C PHE A 965 7.89 -28.60 -25.16
N GLN A 966 7.63 -29.90 -25.38
CA GLN A 966 8.59 -30.81 -26.02
C GLN A 966 7.91 -32.04 -26.68
N PRO A 967 8.47 -32.58 -27.77
CA PRO A 967 8.04 -33.86 -28.33
C PRO A 967 8.58 -35.05 -27.50
N GLU A 968 7.98 -36.23 -27.67
CA GLU A 968 8.55 -37.47 -27.14
C GLU A 968 9.86 -37.82 -27.87
N ARG A 969 10.90 -38.16 -27.12
CA ARG A 969 12.20 -38.58 -27.68
C ARG A 969 13.02 -39.39 -26.68
N SER A 970 13.67 -40.45 -27.14
CA SER A 970 14.72 -41.16 -26.39
C SER A 970 16.10 -40.79 -26.94
N PHE A 971 17.07 -40.64 -26.04
CA PHE A 971 18.47 -40.40 -26.33
C PHE A 971 19.29 -41.56 -25.76
N ALA A 972 20.08 -42.23 -26.61
CA ALA A 972 20.99 -43.27 -26.15
C ALA A 972 22.11 -42.70 -25.26
N GLU A 973 22.77 -43.56 -24.49
CA GLU A 973 23.95 -43.16 -23.71
C GLU A 973 25.02 -42.55 -24.64
N GLY A 974 25.46 -41.33 -24.34
CA GLY A 974 26.42 -40.58 -25.15
C GLY A 974 25.83 -39.89 -26.39
N GLU A 975 24.55 -40.09 -26.71
CA GLU A 975 23.87 -39.34 -27.78
C GLU A 975 23.74 -37.86 -27.38
N PRO A 976 24.16 -36.90 -28.23
CA PRO A 976 23.95 -35.49 -27.95
C PRO A 976 22.47 -35.09 -27.95
N VAL A 977 22.06 -34.34 -26.93
CA VAL A 977 20.73 -33.71 -26.82
C VAL A 977 20.79 -32.33 -27.47
N PRO A 978 20.00 -32.05 -28.52
CA PRO A 978 19.99 -30.73 -29.16
C PRO A 978 19.17 -29.74 -28.34
N VAL A 979 19.72 -28.55 -28.12
CA VAL A 979 19.09 -27.48 -27.33
C VAL A 979 19.15 -26.17 -28.11
N ALA A 980 17.98 -25.65 -28.49
CA ALA A 980 17.88 -24.37 -29.21
C ALA A 980 18.02 -23.17 -28.23
N PRO A 981 18.38 -21.96 -28.72
CA PRO A 981 18.44 -20.75 -27.90
C PRO A 981 17.12 -20.51 -27.16
N GLY A 982 17.20 -20.22 -25.86
CA GLY A 982 16.03 -19.95 -25.01
C GLY A 982 15.08 -21.14 -24.84
N ARG A 983 15.45 -22.36 -25.27
CA ARG A 983 14.66 -23.58 -25.12
C ARG A 983 15.38 -24.62 -24.27
N GLY A 984 14.72 -25.76 -24.06
CA GLY A 984 15.17 -26.77 -23.13
C GLY A 984 14.38 -28.08 -23.23
N TRP A 985 14.58 -28.93 -22.23
CA TRP A 985 13.91 -30.23 -22.08
C TRP A 985 13.63 -30.53 -20.61
N LEU A 986 12.61 -31.33 -20.35
CA LEU A 986 12.36 -32.05 -19.11
C LEU A 986 12.53 -33.55 -19.40
N LEU A 987 13.60 -34.12 -18.88
CA LEU A 987 14.03 -35.49 -19.20
C LEU A 987 13.93 -36.39 -17.98
N ARG A 988 13.60 -37.66 -18.18
CA ARG A 988 13.92 -38.72 -17.22
C ARG A 988 15.29 -39.30 -17.57
N VAL A 989 16.17 -39.38 -16.59
CA VAL A 989 17.53 -39.88 -16.73
C VAL A 989 17.63 -41.24 -16.04
N ASP A 990 17.99 -42.26 -16.79
CA ASP A 990 18.18 -43.61 -16.25
C ASP A 990 19.62 -43.70 -15.74
N SER A 991 19.81 -43.60 -14.42
CA SER A 991 21.13 -43.84 -13.82
C SER A 991 21.43 -45.34 -13.88
N PRO A 992 22.65 -45.77 -14.26
CA PRO A 992 23.04 -47.17 -14.13
C PRO A 992 22.91 -47.58 -12.65
N SER A 993 22.03 -48.53 -12.37
CA SER A 993 21.69 -48.96 -11.02
C SER A 993 22.93 -49.42 -10.25
N ALA A 994 23.17 -48.86 -9.07
CA ALA A 994 24.20 -49.33 -8.13
C ALA A 994 23.90 -50.71 -7.50
N ASP A 995 22.74 -51.33 -7.80
CA ASP A 995 22.29 -52.61 -7.24
C ASP A 995 22.22 -53.77 -8.26
N ALA A 996 22.93 -53.69 -9.39
CA ALA A 996 23.10 -54.83 -10.31
C ALA A 996 24.28 -55.72 -9.86
N GLY A 997 24.21 -56.22 -8.62
CA GLY A 997 25.34 -56.89 -7.96
C GLY A 997 25.00 -58.20 -7.24
N ALA A 998 23.90 -58.90 -7.54
CA ALA A 998 23.71 -60.29 -7.11
C ALA A 998 22.50 -60.96 -7.80
N ALA A 999 22.67 -61.42 -9.03
CA ALA A 999 21.81 -62.46 -9.59
C ALA A 999 22.66 -63.39 -10.46
N THR A 1000 23.31 -64.36 -9.82
CA THR A 1000 23.86 -65.53 -10.52
C THR A 1000 22.71 -66.45 -10.93
N SER A 1001 22.60 -66.69 -12.25
CA SER A 1001 21.80 -67.74 -12.88
C SER A 1001 22.16 -69.15 -12.37
N PRO A 1002 21.27 -70.14 -12.56
CA PRO A 1002 21.28 -70.89 -13.83
C PRO A 1002 20.10 -70.62 -14.75
#